data_AF-A0A2I0WKS2-F1
#
_entry.id   AF-A0A2I0WKS2-F1
#
_cell.length_a   1.000
_cell.length_b   1.000
_cell.length_c   1.000
_cell.angle_alpha   90.00
_cell.angle_beta   90.00
_cell.angle_gamma   90.00
#
_symmetry.space_group_name_H-M   'P 1'
#
loop_
_entity.id
_entity.type
_entity.pdbx_description
1 polymer ?
#
loop_
_entity_poly.entity_id
_entity_poly.type
_entity_poly.pdbx_seq_one_letter_code
_entity_poly.pdbx_strand_id
1 'polypeptide(L)'
;MNDHLSCSHKNVAPCAKVSDKEQIKQVSADGEQLLEMALDQYDGDLCEPDRRKALSLLSHAIESDPSSVVLWVVFLHIYYRKEKAIGKDDMFLHAVRYNKDSYELWLLYINSRMLCEDRLNAYDGVLNVLCHIGGRDGKDLSPYILDIFLQMIDFLCMSGNVDKVIIRICGLLPSNEFEECSGNPLRDICTCLTVPDRCLFWISCIYFIVYEKLPHATVQQFEFAKSLPFGLDWPSAQLTSDRKALALEVMKLAAAEMASYLDDNPNEIDEASSQSMHFLAVSHVKCVAALLGFPGYTELLDKYLKLYPSCIELVLMAVRSRRNCVTDSEFVAFEEALYHWPKETPGIQCLWNQYVEYALTNDRIDLAEKAMARWYQDFPKFRDFSSFCALETEISFDSSSHINSTGAVQLKTKDDAFGFLNLFLYCMLQKSAVDACCAIDKSLELAAPEDYNHFVMEHALFMASTNIESQKHFPLRTLSSLINRYLVDFRSSLHLEPLSRRFIRTIKNPRIQQMVNNILGPVSMTSTLINSVLKVCYGPSLLPENFNDIKEAFSFVEFLMEITPTNYELALSVYRICSRSFNSVKFWAGTLLINSIFQSAPAAPEHVWLEAAEVLKTSESLEINLRFHKQAISVYPFSVKLWQSYANLYSSAGETSEIIEAAQERGIDLNSFLN
;
A
#
# COMPACT_ATOMS: atom_id res chain seq x y z
N MET A 1 48.20 9.94 35.25
CA MET A 1 49.18 9.24 36.11
C MET A 1 48.87 9.67 37.54
N ASN A 2 48.11 8.80 38.23
CA ASN A 2 47.67 8.72 39.65
C ASN A 2 48.16 9.80 40.63
N ASP A 3 47.26 10.55 41.28
CA ASP A 3 46.41 10.26 42.46
C ASP A 3 47.09 10.65 43.79
N HIS A 4 46.43 11.49 44.60
CA HIS A 4 45.74 11.06 45.84
C HIS A 4 45.43 12.21 46.84
N LEU A 5 44.17 12.18 47.34
CA LEU A 5 43.69 12.32 48.75
C LEU A 5 44.04 13.62 49.54
N SER A 6 43.21 14.19 50.42
CA SER A 6 41.84 13.96 50.89
C SER A 6 41.46 15.11 51.86
N CYS A 7 40.22 15.08 52.34
CA CYS A 7 39.74 15.46 53.68
C CYS A 7 38.76 16.64 53.80
N SER A 8 37.71 16.35 54.58
CA SER A 8 36.44 17.03 54.79
C SER A 8 36.46 18.16 55.83
N HIS A 9 35.58 19.17 55.68
CA HIS A 9 34.63 19.65 56.71
C HIS A 9 34.03 21.02 56.35
N LYS A 10 32.73 21.22 56.65
CA LYS A 10 32.00 22.46 57.08
C LYS A 10 30.52 22.34 56.67
N ASN A 11 29.50 22.95 57.29
CA ASN A 11 29.17 23.44 58.64
C ASN A 11 27.66 23.78 58.57
N VAL A 12 26.97 23.82 59.71
CA VAL A 12 25.50 23.89 59.84
C VAL A 12 24.94 25.32 60.09
N ALA A 13 23.78 25.63 59.47
CA ALA A 13 22.60 26.48 59.88
C ALA A 13 22.58 28.05 59.76
N PRO A 14 21.39 28.73 59.83
CA PRO A 14 19.97 28.36 59.56
C PRO A 14 19.08 29.40 58.79
N CYS A 15 17.83 28.97 58.49
CA CYS A 15 16.56 29.68 58.17
C CYS A 15 16.43 31.23 58.21
N ALA A 16 15.78 31.79 57.18
CA ALA A 16 14.89 32.95 57.29
C ALA A 16 13.67 32.79 56.36
N LYS A 17 12.47 32.73 56.95
CA LYS A 17 11.16 32.73 56.27
C LYS A 17 10.84 34.15 55.79
N VAL A 18 10.41 34.31 54.53
CA VAL A 18 9.58 35.46 54.10
C VAL A 18 8.55 35.00 53.05
N SER A 19 7.28 35.09 53.47
CA SER A 19 6.09 35.43 52.68
C SER A 19 5.54 34.44 51.65
N ASP A 20 4.64 33.57 52.14
CA ASP A 20 3.43 33.14 51.44
C ASP A 20 2.66 34.37 50.92
N LYS A 21 2.73 34.68 49.62
CA LYS A 21 1.64 35.33 48.82
C LYS A 21 1.94 35.67 47.34
N GLU A 22 3.07 35.28 46.74
CA GLU A 22 3.36 35.62 45.33
C GLU A 22 3.78 34.44 44.41
N GLN A 23 3.45 33.20 44.75
CA GLN A 23 3.65 32.04 43.85
C GLN A 23 2.34 31.41 43.33
N ILE A 24 1.29 32.22 43.19
CA ILE A 24 0.18 31.90 42.28
C ILE A 24 0.32 32.78 41.04
N LYS A 25 1.43 32.58 40.32
CA LYS A 25 1.47 32.86 38.89
C LYS A 25 1.28 31.51 38.21
N GLN A 26 0.12 31.37 37.57
CA GLN A 26 -0.20 30.32 36.60
C GLN A 26 1.01 30.05 35.70
N VAL A 27 1.75 29.00 36.01
CA VAL A 27 2.48 28.24 34.99
C VAL A 27 1.42 27.29 34.47
N SER A 28 0.83 27.60 33.30
CA SER A 28 0.11 26.58 32.55
C SER A 28 1.10 25.45 32.34
N ALA A 29 0.92 24.32 33.01
CA ALA A 29 1.74 23.16 32.74
C ALA A 29 1.57 22.84 31.25
N ASP A 30 2.67 22.94 30.51
CA ASP A 30 2.69 22.70 29.08
C ASP A 30 2.20 21.27 28.83
N GLY A 31 1.18 21.10 27.98
CA GLY A 31 0.62 19.77 27.70
C GLY A 31 1.68 18.80 27.19
N GLU A 32 2.70 19.32 26.49
CA GLU A 32 3.88 18.56 26.07
C GLU A 32 4.74 18.10 27.26
N GLN A 33 4.90 18.93 28.30
CA GLN A 33 5.67 18.58 29.50
C GLN A 33 4.98 17.47 30.31
N LEU A 34 3.65 17.54 30.46
CA LEU A 34 2.89 16.48 31.13
C LEU A 34 2.92 15.17 30.34
N LEU A 35 2.87 15.25 29.00
CA LEU A 35 3.03 14.09 28.12
C LEU A 35 4.41 13.45 28.29
N GLU A 36 5.49 14.23 28.24
CA GLU A 36 6.85 13.72 28.43
C GLU A 36 7.01 13.04 29.80
N MET A 37 6.54 13.68 30.87
CA MET A 37 6.56 13.08 32.22
C MET A 37 5.75 11.79 32.29
N ALA A 38 4.59 11.72 31.63
CA ALA A 38 3.77 10.51 31.62
C ALA A 38 4.46 9.37 30.88
N LEU A 39 5.10 9.66 29.74
CA LEU A 39 5.88 8.69 28.97
C LEU A 39 7.07 8.17 29.78
N ASP A 40 7.79 9.05 30.50
CA ASP A 40 8.91 8.67 31.37
C ASP A 40 8.47 7.75 32.53
N GLN A 41 7.29 8.01 33.11
CA GLN A 41 6.71 7.14 34.13
C GLN A 41 6.20 5.81 33.56
N TYR A 42 5.95 5.72 32.25
CA TYR A 42 5.45 4.50 31.62
C TYR A 42 6.56 3.58 31.13
N ASP A 43 7.57 4.13 30.44
CA ASP A 43 8.66 3.37 29.81
C ASP A 43 9.66 2.85 30.86
N GLY A 44 9.84 3.61 31.95
CA GLY A 44 10.72 3.24 33.06
C GLY A 44 12.19 3.63 32.87
N ASP A 45 12.52 4.40 31.82
CA ASP A 45 13.88 4.82 31.49
C ASP A 45 14.54 5.70 32.58
N LEU A 46 13.74 6.47 33.33
CA LEU A 46 14.22 7.39 34.36
C LEU A 46 13.72 7.07 35.78
N CYS A 47 12.69 6.23 35.92
CA CYS A 47 12.00 5.92 37.18
C CYS A 47 11.41 4.50 37.14
N GLU A 48 11.03 3.94 38.29
CA GLU A 48 10.22 2.71 38.29
C GLU A 48 8.90 2.95 37.53
N PRO A 49 8.51 2.06 36.60
CA PRO A 49 7.36 2.28 35.75
C PRO A 49 6.06 2.22 36.57
N ASP A 50 5.28 3.29 36.52
CA ASP A 50 3.98 3.43 37.19
C ASP A 50 2.90 3.87 36.20
N ARG A 51 2.15 2.87 35.68
CA ARG A 51 1.00 3.08 34.79
C ARG A 51 -0.05 4.01 35.42
N ARG A 52 -0.32 3.92 36.72
CA ARG A 52 -1.40 4.72 37.33
C ARG A 52 -1.00 6.19 37.37
N LYS A 53 0.26 6.47 37.70
CA LYS A 53 0.80 7.83 37.69
C LYS A 53 0.89 8.40 36.28
N ALA A 54 1.33 7.61 35.29
CA ALA A 54 1.31 7.99 33.88
C ALA A 54 -0.11 8.34 33.40
N LEU A 55 -1.10 7.50 33.70
CA LEU A 55 -2.51 7.77 33.35
C LEU A 55 -3.08 9.00 34.05
N SER A 56 -2.70 9.25 35.31
CA SER A 56 -3.10 10.46 36.05
C SER A 56 -2.58 11.74 35.39
N LEU A 57 -1.29 11.74 35.01
CA LEU A 57 -0.67 12.85 34.29
C LEU A 57 -1.32 13.09 32.92
N LEU A 58 -1.58 12.02 32.16
CA LEU A 58 -2.27 12.11 30.87
C LEU A 58 -3.71 12.62 31.02
N SER A 59 -4.44 12.16 32.03
CA SER A 59 -5.81 12.63 32.29
C SER A 59 -5.82 14.13 32.56
N HIS A 60 -4.89 14.62 33.40
CA HIS A 60 -4.76 16.05 33.68
C HIS A 60 -4.36 16.87 32.45
N ALA A 61 -3.48 16.31 31.59
CA ALA A 61 -3.09 16.94 30.34
C ALA A 61 -4.29 17.04 29.37
N ILE A 62 -5.08 15.97 29.23
CA ILE A 62 -6.29 15.93 28.38
C ILE A 62 -7.37 16.90 28.90
N GLU A 63 -7.55 17.01 30.21
CA GLU A 63 -8.45 18.00 30.80
C GLU A 63 -8.04 19.45 30.46
N SER A 64 -6.74 19.68 30.32
CA SER A 64 -6.18 21.00 30.00
C SER A 64 -6.19 21.30 28.49
N ASP A 65 -5.96 20.30 27.65
CA ASP A 65 -6.01 20.39 26.18
C ASP A 65 -6.69 19.16 25.56
N PRO A 66 -8.03 19.15 25.50
CA PRO A 66 -8.79 18.03 24.95
C PRO A 66 -8.70 17.91 23.42
N SER A 67 -8.18 18.93 22.73
CA SER A 67 -7.96 18.95 21.28
C SER A 67 -6.63 18.31 20.84
N SER A 68 -5.84 17.81 21.79
CA SER A 68 -4.56 17.18 21.46
C SER A 68 -4.74 15.71 21.08
N VAL A 69 -4.57 15.41 19.78
CA VAL A 69 -4.64 14.04 19.25
C VAL A 69 -3.60 13.13 19.92
N VAL A 70 -2.37 13.60 20.10
CA VAL A 70 -1.28 12.81 20.70
C VAL A 70 -1.59 12.40 22.15
N LEU A 71 -2.18 13.30 22.95
CA LEU A 71 -2.56 12.99 24.33
C LEU A 71 -3.60 11.86 24.37
N TRP A 72 -4.63 11.95 23.53
CA TRP A 72 -5.66 10.91 23.43
C TRP A 72 -5.11 9.58 22.94
N VAL A 73 -4.30 9.57 21.88
CA VAL A 73 -3.70 8.33 21.33
C VAL A 73 -2.85 7.62 22.39
N VAL A 74 -1.97 8.35 23.07
CA VAL A 74 -1.10 7.78 24.11
C VAL A 74 -1.91 7.30 25.31
N PHE A 75 -2.90 8.08 25.76
CA PHE A 75 -3.79 7.68 26.86
C PHE A 75 -4.55 6.40 26.53
N LEU A 76 -5.19 6.33 25.36
CA LEU A 76 -5.98 5.16 24.96
C LEU A 76 -5.11 3.90 24.84
N HIS A 77 -3.89 4.02 24.28
CA HIS A 77 -2.96 2.89 24.22
C HIS A 77 -2.51 2.41 25.60
N ILE A 78 -2.16 3.31 26.53
CA ILE A 78 -1.70 2.93 27.88
C ILE A 78 -2.87 2.38 28.73
N TYR A 79 -4.05 2.99 28.61
CA TYR A 79 -5.24 2.60 29.36
C TYR A 79 -5.71 1.22 28.91
N TYR A 80 -5.99 1.02 27.63
CA TYR A 80 -6.60 -0.22 27.13
C TYR A 80 -5.61 -1.38 26.93
N ARG A 81 -4.30 -1.20 27.17
CA ARG A 81 -3.34 -2.33 27.17
C ARG A 81 -3.67 -3.43 28.19
N LYS A 82 -4.36 -3.10 29.30
CA LYS A 82 -4.74 -4.07 30.35
C LYS A 82 -6.25 -4.19 30.57
N GLU A 83 -7.04 -3.25 30.07
CA GLU A 83 -8.49 -3.31 30.22
C GLU A 83 -9.11 -4.17 29.13
N LYS A 84 -10.00 -5.09 29.51
CA LYS A 84 -10.61 -6.05 28.58
C LYS A 84 -11.92 -5.57 27.95
N ALA A 85 -12.52 -4.51 28.49
CA ALA A 85 -13.81 -4.00 28.05
C ALA A 85 -13.84 -2.47 28.13
N ILE A 86 -14.68 -1.87 27.28
CA ILE A 86 -15.03 -0.46 27.39
C ILE A 86 -15.80 -0.28 28.69
N GLY A 87 -15.33 0.62 29.56
CA GLY A 87 -15.98 0.92 30.84
C GLY A 87 -17.31 1.65 30.66
N LYS A 88 -17.88 2.14 31.77
CA LYS A 88 -19.12 2.95 31.72
C LYS A 88 -18.94 4.25 30.92
N ASP A 89 -17.74 4.79 30.92
CA ASP A 89 -17.36 5.98 30.18
C ASP A 89 -16.54 5.58 28.95
N ASP A 90 -17.12 5.78 27.77
CA ASP A 90 -16.48 5.44 26.49
C ASP A 90 -15.43 6.50 26.11
N MET A 91 -14.21 6.32 26.60
CA MET A 91 -13.10 7.25 26.36
C MET A 91 -12.76 7.40 24.87
N PHE A 92 -12.99 6.37 24.05
CA PHE A 92 -12.80 6.49 22.60
C PHE A 92 -13.82 7.47 22.00
N LEU A 93 -15.09 7.37 22.42
CA LEU A 93 -16.15 8.29 21.99
C LEU A 93 -15.88 9.73 22.45
N HIS A 94 -15.32 9.92 23.65
CA HIS A 94 -14.90 11.25 24.10
C HIS A 94 -13.79 11.82 23.21
N ALA A 95 -12.77 11.03 22.87
CA ALA A 95 -11.65 11.47 22.04
C ALA A 95 -12.10 12.01 20.68
N VAL A 96 -12.97 11.26 19.97
CA VAL A 96 -13.48 11.66 18.64
C VAL A 96 -14.45 12.85 18.68
N ARG A 97 -15.14 13.06 19.82
CA ARG A 97 -16.02 14.23 19.99
C ARG A 97 -15.24 15.54 20.07
N TYR A 98 -14.07 15.51 20.70
CA TYR A 98 -13.17 16.67 20.78
C TYR A 98 -12.32 16.83 19.52
N ASN A 99 -12.01 15.75 18.81
CA ASN A 99 -11.10 15.72 17.65
C ASN A 99 -11.80 15.08 16.44
N LYS A 100 -12.77 15.80 15.88
CA LYS A 100 -13.70 15.26 14.87
C LYS A 100 -13.07 14.96 13.51
N ASP A 101 -11.94 15.57 13.21
CA ASP A 101 -11.17 15.44 11.97
C ASP A 101 -9.99 14.46 12.11
N SER A 102 -9.70 13.95 13.31
CA SER A 102 -8.59 13.00 13.52
C SER A 102 -8.96 11.60 13.05
N TYR A 103 -8.35 11.22 11.92
CA TYR A 103 -8.43 9.87 11.37
C TYR A 103 -7.99 8.80 12.38
N GLU A 104 -6.92 9.06 13.14
CA GLU A 104 -6.33 8.11 14.09
C GLU A 104 -7.28 7.77 15.23
N LEU A 105 -7.91 8.79 15.81
CA LEU A 105 -8.85 8.61 16.91
C LEU A 105 -10.14 7.92 16.43
N TRP A 106 -10.58 8.22 15.21
CA TRP A 106 -11.68 7.50 14.59
C TRP A 106 -11.37 6.02 14.36
N LEU A 107 -10.17 5.68 13.85
CA LEU A 107 -9.75 4.29 13.73
C LEU A 107 -9.74 3.58 15.08
N LEU A 108 -9.19 4.20 16.13
CA LEU A 108 -9.20 3.62 17.48
C LEU A 108 -10.63 3.39 17.98
N TYR A 109 -11.54 4.35 17.74
CA TYR A 109 -12.94 4.23 18.10
C TYR A 109 -13.65 3.09 17.36
N ILE A 110 -13.53 3.01 16.03
CA ILE A 110 -14.08 1.93 15.20
C ILE A 110 -13.54 0.58 15.67
N ASN A 111 -12.22 0.50 15.87
CA ASN A 111 -11.56 -0.73 16.25
C ASN A 111 -11.92 -1.20 17.67
N SER A 112 -12.32 -0.28 18.57
CA SER A 112 -12.79 -0.62 19.91
C SER A 112 -14.18 -1.29 19.94
N ARG A 113 -14.99 -1.18 18.88
CA ARG A 113 -16.35 -1.73 18.85
C ARG A 113 -16.35 -3.26 18.79
N MET A 114 -17.13 -3.88 19.68
CA MET A 114 -17.16 -5.33 19.89
C MET A 114 -18.28 -6.06 19.14
N LEU A 115 -19.35 -5.35 18.77
CA LEU A 115 -20.48 -5.88 18.01
C LEU A 115 -20.44 -5.37 16.56
N CYS A 116 -20.90 -6.20 15.63
CA CYS A 116 -20.97 -5.85 14.21
C CYS A 116 -21.71 -4.53 13.96
N GLU A 117 -22.90 -4.37 14.55
CA GLU A 117 -23.75 -3.20 14.33
C GLU A 117 -23.14 -1.93 14.92
N ASP A 118 -22.51 -2.02 16.09
CA ASP A 118 -21.81 -0.89 16.70
C ASP A 118 -20.61 -0.42 15.86
N ARG A 119 -19.87 -1.37 15.26
CA ARG A 119 -18.75 -1.04 14.37
C ARG A 119 -19.25 -0.41 13.07
N LEU A 120 -20.35 -0.90 12.50
CA LEU A 120 -20.98 -0.30 11.32
C LEU A 120 -21.48 1.12 11.61
N ASN A 121 -22.15 1.32 12.75
CA ASN A 121 -22.58 2.65 13.20
C ASN A 121 -21.41 3.60 13.41
N ALA A 122 -20.26 3.10 13.89
CA ALA A 122 -19.05 3.89 14.02
C ALA A 122 -18.50 4.32 12.65
N TYR A 123 -18.48 3.42 11.66
CA TYR A 123 -18.11 3.75 10.27
C TYR A 123 -19.04 4.82 9.67
N ASP A 124 -20.35 4.64 9.79
CA ASP A 124 -21.33 5.61 9.30
C ASP A 124 -21.18 6.97 10.00
N GLY A 125 -20.95 6.94 11.31
CA GLY A 125 -20.71 8.14 12.12
C GLY A 125 -19.49 8.93 11.66
N VAL A 126 -18.34 8.27 11.46
CA VAL A 126 -17.12 8.96 10.99
C VAL A 126 -17.29 9.49 9.58
N LEU A 127 -17.87 8.72 8.64
CA LEU A 127 -18.01 9.14 7.26
C LEU A 127 -18.90 10.37 7.17
N ASN A 128 -20.02 10.39 7.89
CA ASN A 128 -20.89 11.56 7.96
C ASN A 128 -20.17 12.80 8.52
N VAL A 129 -19.40 12.63 9.60
CA VAL A 129 -18.64 13.74 10.22
C VAL A 129 -17.56 14.27 9.29
N LEU A 130 -16.74 13.38 8.73
CA LEU A 130 -15.64 13.77 7.84
C LEU A 130 -16.14 14.38 6.54
N CYS A 131 -17.25 13.88 5.96
CA CYS A 131 -17.83 14.49 4.77
C CYS A 131 -18.40 15.89 5.06
N HIS A 132 -19.06 16.07 6.21
CA HIS A 132 -19.56 17.40 6.60
C HIS A 132 -18.44 18.43 6.81
N ILE A 133 -17.27 18.00 7.28
CA ILE A 133 -16.08 18.84 7.44
C ILE A 133 -15.42 19.06 6.07
N GLY A 134 -15.22 17.99 5.29
CA GLY A 134 -14.53 17.99 4.00
C GLY A 134 -15.21 18.88 2.95
N GLY A 135 -16.54 18.91 2.91
CA GLY A 135 -17.31 19.73 1.97
C GLY A 135 -17.15 21.25 2.14
N ARG A 136 -16.44 21.74 3.16
CA ARG A 136 -16.22 23.17 3.41
C ARG A 136 -14.89 23.75 2.93
N ASP A 137 -13.86 22.92 2.70
CA ASP A 137 -12.54 23.28 2.11
C ASP A 137 -11.48 22.14 2.20
N GLY A 138 -11.86 20.90 2.55
CA GLY A 138 -10.94 19.88 3.07
C GLY A 138 -10.37 18.90 2.05
N LYS A 139 -9.58 19.36 1.06
CA LYS A 139 -8.86 18.45 0.12
C LYS A 139 -7.95 17.44 0.86
N ASP A 140 -7.48 17.81 2.05
CA ASP A 140 -6.61 16.97 2.88
C ASP A 140 -7.33 15.77 3.53
N LEU A 141 -8.67 15.75 3.58
CA LEU A 141 -9.45 14.68 4.20
C LEU A 141 -9.84 13.55 3.23
N SER A 142 -9.74 13.79 1.93
CA SER A 142 -10.06 12.82 0.87
C SER A 142 -9.46 11.42 1.09
N PRO A 143 -8.14 11.27 1.37
CA PRO A 143 -7.56 9.94 1.59
C PRO A 143 -8.10 9.25 2.84
N TYR A 144 -8.49 10.01 3.88
CA TYR A 144 -9.08 9.45 5.10
C TYR A 144 -10.49 8.93 4.84
N ILE A 145 -11.32 9.71 4.13
CA ILE A 145 -12.69 9.35 3.78
C ILE A 145 -12.69 8.10 2.90
N LEU A 146 -11.86 8.07 1.86
CA LEU A 146 -11.75 6.91 0.97
C LEU A 146 -11.30 5.67 1.74
N ASP A 147 -10.26 5.77 2.55
CA ASP A 147 -9.73 4.63 3.29
C ASP A 147 -10.75 4.04 4.29
N ILE A 148 -11.41 4.90 5.09
CA ILE A 148 -12.47 4.48 6.02
C ILE A 148 -13.63 3.81 5.29
N PHE A 149 -14.05 4.36 4.14
CA PHE A 149 -15.11 3.77 3.34
C PHE A 149 -14.72 2.37 2.84
N LEU A 150 -13.50 2.21 2.32
CA LEU A 150 -13.03 0.92 1.82
C LEU A 150 -12.86 -0.10 2.95
N GLN A 151 -12.37 0.32 4.13
CA GLN A 151 -12.32 -0.55 5.32
C GLN A 151 -13.72 -0.99 5.77
N MET A 152 -14.74 -0.12 5.67
CA MET A 152 -16.13 -0.48 5.95
C MET A 152 -16.64 -1.54 4.96
N ILE A 153 -16.34 -1.40 3.67
CA ILE A 153 -16.71 -2.39 2.65
C ILE A 153 -16.03 -3.73 2.91
N ASP A 154 -14.73 -3.73 3.23
CA ASP A 154 -13.99 -4.94 3.59
C ASP A 154 -14.55 -5.60 4.85
N PHE A 155 -14.89 -4.81 5.86
CA PHE A 155 -15.57 -5.27 7.09
C PHE A 155 -16.91 -5.95 6.81
N LEU A 156 -17.75 -5.37 5.96
CA LEU A 156 -19.01 -5.99 5.57
C LEU A 156 -18.79 -7.27 4.76
N CYS A 157 -17.76 -7.31 3.91
CA CYS A 157 -17.37 -8.49 3.15
C CYS A 157 -16.92 -9.65 4.07
N MET A 158 -15.95 -9.41 4.97
CA MET A 158 -15.43 -10.43 5.87
C MET A 158 -16.49 -10.95 6.86
N SER A 159 -17.47 -10.12 7.20
CA SER A 159 -18.60 -10.48 8.07
C SER A 159 -19.76 -11.17 7.35
N GLY A 160 -19.65 -11.42 6.04
CA GLY A 160 -20.69 -12.08 5.25
C GLY A 160 -21.90 -11.20 4.88
N ASN A 161 -21.82 -9.89 5.12
CA ASN A 161 -22.89 -8.92 4.85
C ASN A 161 -22.78 -8.31 3.44
N VAL A 162 -22.54 -9.15 2.43
CA VAL A 162 -22.32 -8.74 1.02
C VAL A 162 -23.52 -7.97 0.48
N ASP A 163 -24.74 -8.40 0.80
CA ASP A 163 -25.97 -7.71 0.37
C ASP A 163 -26.10 -6.29 0.92
N LYS A 164 -25.66 -6.03 2.17
CA LYS A 164 -25.65 -4.68 2.75
C LYS A 164 -24.74 -3.75 1.96
N VAL A 165 -23.58 -4.23 1.48
CA VAL A 165 -22.69 -3.45 0.62
C VAL A 165 -23.38 -3.09 -0.68
N ILE A 166 -24.03 -4.07 -1.30
CA ILE A 166 -24.69 -3.87 -2.59
C ILE A 166 -25.85 -2.90 -2.48
N ILE A 167 -26.69 -3.03 -1.45
CA ILE A 167 -27.78 -2.08 -1.18
C ILE A 167 -27.23 -0.66 -1.02
N ARG A 168 -26.13 -0.51 -0.28
CA ARG A 168 -25.44 0.77 -0.11
C ARG A 168 -24.99 1.32 -1.46
N ILE A 169 -24.24 0.56 -2.26
CA ILE A 169 -23.76 0.99 -3.58
C ILE A 169 -24.94 1.32 -4.50
N CYS A 170 -26.01 0.53 -4.51
CA CYS A 170 -27.23 0.82 -5.27
C CYS A 170 -27.85 2.17 -4.89
N GLY A 171 -27.73 2.61 -3.64
CA GLY A 171 -28.16 3.94 -3.22
C GLY A 171 -27.51 5.07 -4.02
N LEU A 172 -26.32 4.87 -4.59
CA LEU A 172 -25.65 5.88 -5.43
C LEU A 172 -26.47 6.22 -6.70
N LEU A 173 -27.23 5.25 -7.21
CA LEU A 173 -28.02 5.41 -8.43
C LEU A 173 -29.12 6.47 -8.22
N PRO A 174 -29.31 7.40 -9.18
CA PRO A 174 -30.43 8.33 -9.16
C PRO A 174 -31.74 7.55 -9.33
N SER A 175 -32.48 7.38 -8.24
CA SER A 175 -33.74 6.65 -8.29
C SER A 175 -34.96 7.56 -8.48
N ASN A 176 -35.88 7.14 -9.36
CA ASN A 176 -37.27 7.58 -9.39
C ASN A 176 -38.22 6.57 -8.69
N GLU A 177 -37.73 5.42 -8.18
CA GLU A 177 -38.57 4.30 -7.68
C GLU A 177 -38.12 3.70 -6.33
N PHE A 178 -37.09 4.24 -5.69
CA PHE A 178 -36.63 3.84 -4.36
C PHE A 178 -36.91 5.03 -3.44
N GLU A 179 -37.91 4.83 -2.58
CA GLU A 179 -38.48 5.79 -1.65
C GLU A 179 -37.43 6.66 -0.96
N GLU A 180 -37.85 7.90 -0.67
CA GLU A 180 -37.15 8.97 0.05
C GLU A 180 -36.43 8.48 1.32
N CYS A 181 -35.27 7.86 1.16
CA CYS A 181 -34.34 7.67 2.26
C CYS A 181 -33.55 8.97 2.36
N SER A 182 -33.98 9.81 3.29
CA SER A 182 -33.31 11.04 3.73
C SER A 182 -31.78 10.92 3.64
N GLY A 183 -31.16 11.73 2.77
CA GLY A 183 -29.70 11.89 2.63
C GLY A 183 -28.93 10.60 2.44
N ASN A 184 -28.65 10.19 1.19
CA ASN A 184 -27.76 9.06 0.96
C ASN A 184 -26.31 9.46 1.32
N PRO A 185 -25.71 8.92 2.39
CA PRO A 185 -24.37 9.30 2.85
C PRO A 185 -23.28 9.05 1.80
N LEU A 186 -23.50 8.13 0.85
CA LEU A 186 -22.52 7.85 -0.20
C LEU A 186 -22.42 8.96 -1.27
N ARG A 187 -23.50 9.71 -1.51
CA ARG A 187 -23.43 10.88 -2.41
C ARG A 187 -22.59 11.98 -1.80
N ASP A 188 -22.74 12.18 -0.49
CA ASP A 188 -21.94 13.14 0.24
C ASP A 188 -20.45 12.75 0.22
N ILE A 189 -20.14 11.45 0.32
CA ILE A 189 -18.76 10.93 0.15
C ILE A 189 -18.17 11.38 -1.19
N CYS A 190 -18.86 11.13 -2.31
CA CYS A 190 -18.33 11.46 -3.63
C CYS A 190 -17.93 12.93 -3.71
N THR A 191 -18.78 13.84 -3.24
CA THR A 191 -18.49 15.29 -3.24
C THR A 191 -17.26 15.69 -2.42
N CYS A 192 -16.88 14.90 -1.42
CA CYS A 192 -15.76 15.18 -0.52
C CYS A 192 -14.42 14.60 -1.00
N LEU A 193 -14.41 13.81 -2.07
CA LEU A 193 -13.20 13.18 -2.62
C LEU A 193 -12.55 14.05 -3.70
N THR A 194 -11.21 14.04 -3.73
CA THR A 194 -10.39 14.52 -4.85
C THR A 194 -10.59 13.62 -6.08
N VAL A 195 -10.24 14.13 -7.27
CA VAL A 195 -10.38 13.38 -8.54
C VAL A 195 -9.75 11.98 -8.49
N PRO A 196 -8.50 11.78 -8.01
CA PRO A 196 -7.91 10.45 -7.91
C PRO A 196 -8.69 9.50 -6.98
N ASP A 197 -9.04 9.98 -5.80
CA ASP A 197 -9.76 9.17 -4.80
C ASP A 197 -11.19 8.85 -5.25
N ARG A 198 -11.83 9.77 -5.99
CA ARG A 198 -13.17 9.58 -6.55
C ARG A 198 -13.16 8.51 -7.64
N CYS A 199 -12.13 8.48 -8.50
CA CYS A 199 -11.93 7.37 -9.45
C CYS A 199 -11.73 6.03 -8.73
N LEU A 200 -10.91 5.99 -7.68
CA LEU A 200 -10.67 4.78 -6.89
C LEU A 200 -11.92 4.30 -6.16
N PHE A 201 -12.72 5.21 -5.61
CA PHE A 201 -14.02 4.92 -5.00
C PHE A 201 -14.95 4.20 -5.99
N TRP A 202 -15.14 4.77 -7.18
CA TRP A 202 -16.01 4.19 -8.20
C TRP A 202 -15.53 2.82 -8.67
N ILE A 203 -14.24 2.71 -8.98
CA ILE A 203 -13.66 1.45 -9.42
C ILE A 203 -13.75 0.38 -8.32
N SER A 204 -13.53 0.74 -7.06
CA SER A 204 -13.67 -0.20 -5.94
C SER A 204 -15.11 -0.68 -5.76
N CYS A 205 -16.10 0.22 -5.87
CA CYS A 205 -17.52 -0.15 -5.80
C CYS A 205 -17.92 -1.10 -6.94
N ILE A 206 -17.50 -0.80 -8.17
CA ILE A 206 -17.83 -1.61 -9.34
C ILE A 206 -17.13 -2.96 -9.27
N TYR A 207 -15.85 -2.98 -8.90
CA TYR A 207 -15.10 -4.22 -8.68
C TYR A 207 -15.77 -5.08 -7.62
N PHE A 208 -16.28 -4.47 -6.54
CA PHE A 208 -17.05 -5.19 -5.53
C PHE A 208 -18.35 -5.78 -6.06
N ILE A 209 -19.14 -5.05 -6.86
CA ILE A 209 -20.35 -5.59 -7.49
C ILE A 209 -20.02 -6.82 -8.35
N VAL A 210 -18.88 -6.81 -9.03
CA VAL A 210 -18.48 -7.87 -9.97
C VAL A 210 -17.87 -9.09 -9.27
N TYR A 211 -17.09 -8.89 -8.20
CA TYR A 211 -16.30 -9.97 -7.59
C TYR A 211 -16.60 -10.22 -6.11
N GLU A 212 -17.51 -9.46 -5.51
CA GLU A 212 -17.90 -9.53 -4.09
C GLU A 212 -16.69 -9.42 -3.14
N LYS A 213 -15.67 -8.67 -3.57
CA LYS A 213 -14.45 -8.37 -2.81
C LYS A 213 -13.83 -7.09 -3.35
N LEU A 214 -12.99 -6.44 -2.55
CA LEU A 214 -12.16 -5.33 -3.01
C LEU A 214 -10.95 -5.83 -3.79
N PRO A 215 -10.35 -4.99 -4.66
CA PRO A 215 -9.07 -5.29 -5.26
C PRO A 215 -8.00 -5.58 -4.20
N HIS A 216 -7.19 -6.61 -4.42
CA HIS A 216 -6.15 -7.02 -3.48
C HIS A 216 -5.14 -5.88 -3.21
N ALA A 217 -4.71 -5.17 -4.27
CA ALA A 217 -3.82 -4.02 -4.15
C ALA A 217 -4.40 -2.89 -3.28
N THR A 218 -5.72 -2.72 -3.28
CA THR A 218 -6.41 -1.72 -2.44
C THR A 218 -6.40 -2.13 -0.97
N VAL A 219 -6.68 -3.40 -0.68
CA VAL A 219 -6.70 -3.94 0.69
C VAL A 219 -5.29 -3.94 1.30
N GLN A 220 -4.25 -4.24 0.52
CA GLN A 220 -2.86 -4.16 0.97
C GLN A 220 -2.41 -2.75 1.39
N GLN A 221 -3.11 -1.72 0.93
CA GLN A 221 -2.80 -0.33 1.21
C GLN A 221 -3.70 0.28 2.30
N PHE A 222 -4.45 -0.51 3.08
CA PHE A 222 -5.23 0.07 4.18
C PHE A 222 -4.38 0.87 5.15
N GLU A 223 -4.94 1.99 5.59
CA GLU A 223 -4.27 3.05 6.32
C GLU A 223 -3.15 3.77 5.55
N PHE A 224 -3.01 3.60 4.23
CA PHE A 224 -2.14 4.43 3.38
C PHE A 224 -2.96 5.23 2.37
N ALA A 225 -2.39 6.33 1.86
CA ALA A 225 -2.95 6.99 0.68
C ALA A 225 -2.93 6.01 -0.50
N LYS A 226 -4.05 5.91 -1.22
CA LYS A 226 -4.24 4.90 -2.25
C LYS A 226 -3.55 5.33 -3.53
N SER A 227 -2.81 4.42 -4.16
CA SER A 227 -2.25 4.64 -5.49
C SER A 227 -3.17 4.09 -6.59
N LEU A 228 -3.08 4.65 -7.80
CA LEU A 228 -3.85 4.21 -8.97
C LEU A 228 -3.28 2.89 -9.54
N PRO A 229 -3.97 1.75 -9.45
CA PRO A 229 -3.44 0.48 -9.93
C PRO A 229 -3.79 0.26 -11.41
N PHE A 230 -3.08 0.89 -12.36
CA PHE A 230 -3.31 0.62 -13.80
C PHE A 230 -3.20 -0.89 -14.15
N GLY A 231 -2.39 -1.63 -13.40
CA GLY A 231 -2.27 -3.09 -13.42
C GLY A 231 -3.41 -3.87 -12.76
N LEU A 232 -4.55 -3.25 -12.44
CA LEU A 232 -5.71 -3.94 -11.88
C LEU A 232 -6.23 -5.01 -12.86
N ASP A 233 -6.33 -6.24 -12.36
CA ASP A 233 -6.84 -7.40 -13.08
C ASP A 233 -8.37 -7.43 -13.08
N TRP A 234 -8.97 -7.64 -14.26
CA TRP A 234 -10.42 -7.82 -14.42
C TRP A 234 -10.70 -9.20 -15.03
N PRO A 235 -10.62 -10.28 -14.24
CA PRO A 235 -10.88 -11.62 -14.75
C PRO A 235 -12.34 -11.76 -15.21
N SER A 236 -12.58 -12.60 -16.22
CA SER A 236 -13.95 -12.89 -16.70
C SER A 236 -14.83 -13.36 -15.54
N ALA A 237 -15.97 -12.69 -15.33
CA ALA A 237 -16.90 -13.01 -14.25
C ALA A 237 -18.21 -13.58 -14.81
N GLN A 238 -18.68 -14.69 -14.22
CA GLN A 238 -19.99 -15.26 -14.54
C GLN A 238 -21.03 -14.69 -13.57
N LEU A 239 -21.63 -13.56 -13.95
CA LEU A 239 -22.66 -12.90 -13.15
C LEU A 239 -24.07 -13.22 -13.66
N THR A 240 -25.06 -13.08 -12.77
CA THR A 240 -26.47 -13.03 -13.18
C THR A 240 -26.73 -11.81 -14.07
N SER A 241 -27.77 -11.89 -14.92
CA SER A 241 -28.14 -10.79 -15.81
C SER A 241 -28.36 -9.48 -15.07
N ASP A 242 -29.02 -9.52 -13.90
CA ASP A 242 -29.32 -8.34 -13.09
C ASP A 242 -28.06 -7.71 -12.50
N ARG A 243 -27.16 -8.54 -11.95
CA ARG A 243 -25.85 -8.09 -11.41
C ARG A 243 -24.98 -7.46 -12.49
N LYS A 244 -24.98 -8.06 -13.67
CA LYS A 244 -24.25 -7.55 -14.83
C LYS A 244 -24.82 -6.22 -15.32
N ALA A 245 -26.15 -6.08 -15.38
CA ALA A 245 -26.81 -4.83 -15.74
C ALA A 245 -26.47 -3.72 -14.72
N LEU A 246 -26.56 -4.03 -13.42
CA LEU A 246 -26.22 -3.12 -12.34
C LEU A 246 -24.77 -2.63 -12.44
N ALA A 247 -23.79 -3.52 -12.61
CA ALA A 247 -22.38 -3.14 -12.72
C ALA A 247 -22.14 -2.19 -13.91
N LEU A 248 -22.76 -2.46 -15.06
CA LEU A 248 -22.65 -1.61 -16.25
C LEU A 248 -23.35 -0.26 -16.07
N GLU A 249 -24.47 -0.21 -15.35
CA GLU A 249 -25.19 1.03 -15.05
C GLU A 249 -24.37 1.93 -14.11
N VAL A 250 -23.84 1.36 -13.02
CA VAL A 250 -22.97 2.08 -12.08
C VAL A 250 -21.70 2.58 -12.76
N MET A 251 -21.08 1.78 -13.64
CA MET A 251 -19.92 2.22 -14.42
C MET A 251 -20.23 3.38 -15.38
N LYS A 252 -21.40 3.36 -16.04
CA LYS A 252 -21.84 4.47 -16.88
C LYS A 252 -22.09 5.74 -16.07
N LEU A 253 -22.73 5.61 -14.90
CA LEU A 253 -22.95 6.71 -13.98
C LEU A 253 -21.62 7.33 -13.54
N ALA A 254 -20.67 6.50 -13.09
CA ALA A 254 -19.34 6.95 -12.68
C ALA A 254 -18.62 7.73 -13.79
N ALA A 255 -18.62 7.22 -15.02
CA ALA A 255 -18.00 7.88 -16.15
C ALA A 255 -18.69 9.23 -16.50
N ALA A 256 -20.02 9.29 -16.39
CA ALA A 256 -20.77 10.52 -16.66
C ALA A 256 -20.57 11.58 -15.56
N GLU A 257 -20.56 11.18 -14.29
CA GLU A 257 -20.34 12.06 -13.15
C GLU A 257 -18.94 12.68 -13.18
N MET A 258 -17.92 11.86 -13.44
CA MET A 258 -16.54 12.35 -13.54
C MET A 258 -16.34 13.30 -14.72
N ALA A 259 -16.98 13.04 -15.86
CA ALA A 259 -16.95 13.95 -17.01
C ALA A 259 -17.62 15.30 -16.67
N SER A 260 -18.83 15.27 -16.11
CA SER A 260 -19.55 16.49 -15.71
C SER A 260 -18.76 17.30 -14.68
N TYR A 261 -18.16 16.63 -13.70
CA TYR A 261 -17.40 17.30 -12.65
C TYR A 261 -16.20 18.09 -13.19
N LEU A 262 -15.47 17.52 -14.15
CA LEU A 262 -14.32 18.19 -14.76
C LEU A 262 -14.75 19.32 -15.70
N ASP A 263 -15.87 19.17 -16.41
CA ASP A 263 -16.46 20.24 -17.21
C ASP A 263 -16.85 21.44 -16.33
N ASP A 264 -17.39 21.17 -15.12
CA ASP A 264 -17.76 22.20 -14.14
C ASP A 264 -16.54 22.79 -13.39
N ASN A 265 -15.44 22.04 -13.29
CA ASN A 265 -14.23 22.41 -12.52
C ASN A 265 -12.95 22.36 -13.38
N PRO A 266 -12.83 23.17 -14.44
CA PRO A 266 -11.70 23.10 -15.37
C PRO A 266 -10.34 23.44 -14.72
N ASN A 267 -10.37 24.16 -13.59
CA ASN A 267 -9.16 24.53 -12.85
C ASN A 267 -8.54 23.37 -12.06
N GLU A 268 -9.25 22.24 -11.90
CA GLU A 268 -8.72 21.03 -11.26
C GLU A 268 -8.07 20.06 -12.24
N ILE A 269 -8.00 20.41 -13.53
CA ILE A 269 -7.33 19.60 -14.55
C ILE A 269 -5.82 19.81 -14.42
N ASP A 270 -5.19 18.98 -13.59
CA ASP A 270 -3.74 18.80 -13.52
C ASP A 270 -3.32 17.44 -14.11
N GLU A 271 -2.00 17.18 -14.13
CA GLU A 271 -1.45 15.93 -14.64
C GLU A 271 -1.98 14.71 -13.86
N ALA A 272 -2.12 14.83 -12.54
CA ALA A 272 -2.63 13.77 -11.67
C ALA A 272 -4.11 13.44 -11.96
N SER A 273 -4.93 14.45 -12.22
CA SER A 273 -6.33 14.31 -12.60
C SER A 273 -6.47 13.68 -13.98
N SER A 274 -5.60 14.05 -14.93
CA SER A 274 -5.53 13.39 -16.24
C SER A 274 -5.19 11.91 -16.11
N GLN A 275 -4.19 11.56 -15.30
CA GLN A 275 -3.83 10.16 -15.03
C GLN A 275 -4.99 9.39 -14.36
N SER A 276 -5.73 10.04 -13.46
CA SER A 276 -6.90 9.46 -12.80
C SER A 276 -8.04 9.16 -13.80
N MET A 277 -8.24 10.03 -14.79
CA MET A 277 -9.21 9.81 -15.86
C MET A 277 -8.77 8.72 -16.83
N HIS A 278 -7.47 8.63 -17.13
CA HIS A 278 -6.91 7.50 -17.87
C HIS A 278 -7.17 6.18 -17.14
N PHE A 279 -6.93 6.13 -15.82
CA PHE A 279 -7.20 4.96 -15.00
C PHE A 279 -8.67 4.54 -15.03
N LEU A 280 -9.60 5.50 -14.89
CA LEU A 280 -11.04 5.24 -14.98
C LEU A 280 -11.42 4.70 -16.37
N ALA A 281 -10.93 5.30 -17.44
CA ALA A 281 -11.21 4.87 -18.81
C ALA A 281 -10.68 3.45 -19.08
N VAL A 282 -9.44 3.16 -18.71
CA VAL A 282 -8.81 1.83 -18.82
C VAL A 282 -9.63 0.81 -18.04
N SER A 283 -10.01 1.13 -16.80
CA SER A 283 -10.79 0.24 -15.95
C SER A 283 -12.21 0.01 -16.49
N HIS A 284 -12.85 1.04 -17.06
CA HIS A 284 -14.15 0.90 -17.73
C HIS A 284 -14.06 -0.07 -18.91
N VAL A 285 -13.07 0.11 -19.78
CA VAL A 285 -12.86 -0.78 -20.93
C VAL A 285 -12.57 -2.22 -20.48
N LYS A 286 -11.69 -2.41 -19.48
CA LYS A 286 -11.39 -3.74 -18.92
C LYS A 286 -12.62 -4.40 -18.26
N CYS A 287 -13.41 -3.63 -17.50
CA CYS A 287 -14.65 -4.10 -16.88
C CYS A 287 -15.67 -4.55 -17.93
N VAL A 288 -15.88 -3.75 -18.97
CA VAL A 288 -16.78 -4.10 -20.08
C VAL A 288 -16.30 -5.35 -20.81
N ALA A 289 -14.99 -5.49 -21.03
CA ALA A 289 -14.43 -6.73 -21.60
C ALA A 289 -14.69 -7.95 -20.70
N ALA A 290 -14.52 -7.82 -19.38
CA ALA A 290 -14.76 -8.90 -18.43
C ALA A 290 -16.23 -9.32 -18.33
N LEU A 291 -17.17 -8.39 -18.53
CA LEU A 291 -18.61 -8.63 -18.44
C LEU A 291 -19.27 -9.02 -19.76
N LEU A 292 -18.94 -8.33 -20.86
CA LEU A 292 -19.60 -8.45 -22.17
C LEU A 292 -18.74 -9.17 -23.21
N GLY A 293 -17.47 -9.41 -22.94
CA GLY A 293 -16.52 -9.96 -23.91
C GLY A 293 -16.11 -8.95 -24.99
N PHE A 294 -15.49 -9.47 -26.05
CA PHE A 294 -14.80 -8.68 -27.08
C PHE A 294 -15.67 -7.63 -27.84
N PRO A 295 -16.95 -7.90 -28.21
CA PRO A 295 -17.72 -6.97 -29.03
C PRO A 295 -18.08 -5.63 -28.35
N GLY A 296 -18.34 -5.64 -27.04
CA GLY A 296 -18.68 -4.40 -26.29
C GLY A 296 -17.45 -3.53 -25.97
N TYR A 297 -16.27 -4.12 -26.06
CA TYR A 297 -14.99 -3.51 -25.70
C TYR A 297 -14.46 -2.56 -26.78
N THR A 298 -14.62 -2.90 -28.06
CA THR A 298 -13.99 -2.16 -29.17
C THR A 298 -14.58 -0.77 -29.38
N GLU A 299 -15.91 -0.64 -29.35
CA GLU A 299 -16.58 0.66 -29.50
C GLU A 299 -16.22 1.62 -28.37
N LEU A 300 -16.19 1.11 -27.13
CA LEU A 300 -15.84 1.91 -25.97
C LEU A 300 -14.37 2.33 -25.98
N LEU A 301 -13.47 1.43 -26.42
CA LEU A 301 -12.07 1.73 -26.57
C LEU A 301 -11.82 2.82 -27.62
N ASP A 302 -12.46 2.74 -28.79
CA ASP A 302 -12.36 3.76 -29.84
C ASP A 302 -12.85 5.13 -29.35
N LYS A 303 -13.90 5.14 -28.52
CA LYS A 303 -14.39 6.37 -27.87
C LYS A 303 -13.31 6.96 -26.96
N TYR A 304 -12.70 6.15 -26.09
CA TYR A 304 -11.71 6.65 -25.13
C TYR A 304 -10.37 7.03 -25.77
N LEU A 305 -9.94 6.36 -26.84
CA LEU A 305 -8.74 6.76 -27.59
C LEU A 305 -8.88 8.15 -28.22
N LYS A 306 -10.09 8.53 -28.62
CA LYS A 306 -10.36 9.89 -29.13
C LYS A 306 -10.30 10.95 -28.02
N LEU A 307 -10.68 10.58 -26.79
CA LEU A 307 -10.68 11.48 -25.63
C LEU A 307 -9.29 11.58 -24.99
N TYR A 308 -8.57 10.47 -24.91
CA TYR A 308 -7.29 10.32 -24.21
C TYR A 308 -6.24 9.68 -25.13
N PRO A 309 -5.84 10.35 -26.23
CA PRO A 309 -4.92 9.78 -27.21
C PRO A 309 -3.49 9.55 -26.68
N SER A 310 -3.14 10.15 -25.53
CA SER A 310 -1.84 10.01 -24.86
C SER A 310 -1.81 8.94 -23.77
N CYS A 311 -2.91 8.22 -23.53
CA CYS A 311 -2.94 7.12 -22.57
C CYS A 311 -2.30 5.87 -23.17
N ILE A 312 -1.11 5.52 -22.68
CA ILE A 312 -0.32 4.37 -23.14
C ILE A 312 -1.14 3.07 -23.02
N GLU A 313 -1.84 2.87 -21.92
CA GLU A 313 -2.60 1.66 -21.62
C GLU A 313 -3.75 1.46 -22.60
N LEU A 314 -4.50 2.53 -22.94
CA LEU A 314 -5.56 2.46 -23.96
C LEU A 314 -4.98 2.15 -25.34
N VAL A 315 -3.86 2.78 -25.71
CA VAL A 315 -3.18 2.51 -26.99
C VAL A 315 -2.72 1.06 -27.07
N LEU A 316 -2.09 0.54 -26.01
CA LEU A 316 -1.65 -0.86 -25.95
C LEU A 316 -2.82 -1.84 -26.01
N MET A 317 -3.94 -1.51 -25.35
CA MET A 317 -5.19 -2.28 -25.44
C MET A 317 -5.71 -2.33 -26.89
N ALA A 318 -5.66 -1.20 -27.60
CA ALA A 318 -6.10 -1.11 -29.00
C ALA A 318 -5.25 -1.98 -29.92
N VAL A 319 -3.92 -1.85 -29.80
CA VAL A 319 -2.96 -2.63 -30.56
C VAL A 319 -3.15 -4.13 -30.33
N ARG A 320 -3.22 -4.56 -29.06
CA ARG A 320 -3.35 -5.96 -28.67
C ARG A 320 -4.71 -6.57 -29.00
N SER A 321 -5.74 -5.76 -29.21
CA SER A 321 -7.08 -6.25 -29.58
C SER A 321 -7.17 -6.75 -31.02
N ARG A 322 -6.24 -6.38 -31.91
CA ARG A 322 -6.27 -6.79 -33.33
C ARG A 322 -5.85 -8.24 -33.58
N ARG A 323 -5.51 -8.99 -32.52
CA ARG A 323 -4.97 -10.37 -32.50
C ARG A 323 -5.69 -11.43 -33.33
N ASN A 324 -6.94 -11.18 -33.71
CA ASN A 324 -7.78 -12.17 -34.40
C ASN A 324 -8.02 -11.89 -35.89
N CYS A 325 -7.43 -10.83 -36.48
CA CYS A 325 -7.83 -10.39 -37.82
C CYS A 325 -6.89 -10.82 -38.96
N VAL A 326 -5.55 -10.69 -38.83
CA VAL A 326 -4.55 -11.03 -39.87
C VAL A 326 -3.18 -11.29 -39.23
N THR A 327 -2.35 -12.16 -39.82
CA THR A 327 -0.92 -12.27 -39.48
C THR A 327 -0.23 -10.91 -39.59
N ASP A 328 0.54 -10.51 -38.57
CA ASP A 328 1.23 -9.20 -38.44
C ASP A 328 0.34 -7.96 -38.19
N SER A 329 -0.96 -8.13 -37.94
CA SER A 329 -1.89 -7.00 -37.74
C SER A 329 -1.56 -6.11 -36.53
N GLU A 330 -0.99 -6.68 -35.46
CA GLU A 330 -0.61 -5.95 -34.25
C GLU A 330 0.64 -5.08 -34.47
N PHE A 331 1.59 -5.55 -35.27
CA PHE A 331 2.78 -4.77 -35.60
C PHE A 331 2.42 -3.55 -36.45
N VAL A 332 1.51 -3.72 -37.42
CA VAL A 332 0.95 -2.58 -38.18
C VAL A 332 0.23 -1.60 -37.23
N ALA A 333 -0.47 -2.10 -36.21
CA ALA A 333 -1.12 -1.25 -35.23
C ALA A 333 -0.13 -0.48 -34.34
N PHE A 334 1.01 -1.07 -33.98
CA PHE A 334 2.10 -0.35 -33.31
C PHE A 334 2.66 0.77 -34.18
N GLU A 335 2.89 0.51 -35.47
CA GLU A 335 3.34 1.52 -36.43
C GLU A 335 2.34 2.69 -36.55
N GLU A 336 1.03 2.37 -36.64
CA GLU A 336 -0.03 3.38 -36.63
C GLU A 336 -0.04 4.18 -35.32
N ALA A 337 0.10 3.52 -34.18
CA ALA A 337 0.11 4.18 -32.88
C ALA A 337 1.30 5.14 -32.71
N LEU A 338 2.49 4.74 -33.16
CA LEU A 338 3.69 5.59 -33.17
C LEU A 338 3.53 6.80 -34.11
N TYR A 339 2.93 6.60 -35.27
CA TYR A 339 2.71 7.68 -36.24
C TYR A 339 1.68 8.72 -35.76
N HIS A 340 0.63 8.28 -35.07
CA HIS A 340 -0.44 9.14 -34.57
C HIS A 340 -0.24 9.63 -33.14
N TRP A 341 0.88 9.30 -32.49
CA TRP A 341 1.17 9.76 -31.14
C TRP A 341 1.17 11.29 -31.08
N PRO A 342 0.48 11.92 -30.10
CA PRO A 342 0.43 13.37 -29.99
C PRO A 342 1.84 13.99 -29.92
N LYS A 343 2.09 15.01 -30.74
CA LYS A 343 3.38 15.71 -30.74
C LYS A 343 3.64 16.34 -29.37
N GLU A 344 4.91 16.36 -28.96
CA GLU A 344 5.37 17.00 -27.72
C GLU A 344 4.75 16.43 -26.42
N THR A 345 4.08 15.28 -26.50
CA THR A 345 3.49 14.59 -25.34
C THR A 345 4.39 13.44 -24.88
N PRO A 346 4.76 13.36 -23.59
CA PRO A 346 5.65 12.31 -23.10
C PRO A 346 5.02 10.91 -23.23
N GLY A 347 5.86 9.88 -23.35
CA GLY A 347 5.43 8.47 -23.37
C GLY A 347 5.69 7.76 -24.70
N ILE A 348 6.12 8.48 -25.74
CA ILE A 348 6.45 7.87 -27.04
C ILE A 348 7.60 6.87 -26.92
N GLN A 349 8.57 7.11 -26.02
CA GLN A 349 9.68 6.18 -25.82
C GLN A 349 9.23 4.90 -25.11
N CYS A 350 8.24 5.00 -24.21
CA CYS A 350 7.60 3.84 -23.62
C CYS A 350 6.83 3.04 -24.69
N LEU A 351 6.15 3.69 -25.63
CA LEU A 351 5.46 2.99 -26.72
C LEU A 351 6.43 2.23 -27.64
N TRP A 352 7.58 2.83 -27.97
CA TRP A 352 8.68 2.13 -28.67
C TRP A 352 9.19 0.91 -27.91
N ASN A 353 9.38 1.07 -26.59
CA ASN A 353 9.83 -0.01 -25.71
C ASN A 353 8.83 -1.18 -25.74
N GLN A 354 7.54 -0.88 -25.56
CA GLN A 354 6.47 -1.88 -25.55
C GLN A 354 6.28 -2.58 -26.91
N TYR A 355 6.49 -1.87 -28.02
CA TYR A 355 6.48 -2.48 -29.36
C TYR A 355 7.58 -3.55 -29.48
N VAL A 356 8.79 -3.24 -29.04
CA VAL A 356 9.93 -4.16 -29.17
C VAL A 356 9.86 -5.30 -28.18
N GLU A 357 9.47 -5.03 -26.93
CA GLU A 357 9.18 -6.08 -25.94
C GLU A 357 8.13 -7.08 -26.49
N TYR A 358 7.08 -6.57 -27.13
CA TYR A 358 6.06 -7.40 -27.75
C TYR A 358 6.63 -8.24 -28.91
N ALA A 359 7.48 -7.67 -29.77
CA ALA A 359 8.14 -8.41 -30.84
C ALA A 359 9.03 -9.53 -30.29
N LEU A 360 9.83 -9.26 -29.26
CA LEU A 360 10.70 -10.23 -28.61
C LEU A 360 9.89 -11.36 -27.94
N THR A 361 8.80 -11.02 -27.24
CA THR A 361 7.93 -12.01 -26.57
C THR A 361 7.24 -12.96 -27.56
N ASN A 362 7.07 -12.55 -28.82
CA ASN A 362 6.48 -13.37 -29.88
C ASN A 362 7.55 -14.00 -30.80
N ASP A 363 8.80 -14.12 -30.34
CA ASP A 363 9.94 -14.71 -31.08
C ASP A 363 10.25 -14.02 -32.42
N ARG A 364 9.86 -12.75 -32.60
CA ARG A 364 10.11 -11.94 -33.80
C ARG A 364 11.34 -11.06 -33.63
N ILE A 365 12.48 -11.70 -33.38
CA ILE A 365 13.77 -11.04 -33.14
C ILE A 365 14.17 -10.17 -34.36
N ASP A 366 13.92 -10.65 -35.58
CA ASP A 366 14.25 -9.91 -36.80
C ASP A 366 13.48 -8.58 -36.93
N LEU A 367 12.25 -8.55 -36.40
CA LEU A 367 11.42 -7.36 -36.37
C LEU A 367 11.86 -6.41 -35.26
N ALA A 368 12.20 -6.94 -34.08
CA ALA A 368 12.78 -6.18 -32.99
C ALA A 368 14.08 -5.47 -33.42
N GLU A 369 14.99 -6.17 -34.11
CA GLU A 369 16.23 -5.61 -34.65
C GLU A 369 15.96 -4.45 -35.63
N LYS A 370 15.05 -4.64 -36.59
CA LYS A 370 14.68 -3.60 -37.56
C LYS A 370 14.03 -2.39 -36.87
N ALA A 371 13.13 -2.63 -35.92
CA ALA A 371 12.43 -1.58 -35.18
C ALA A 371 13.41 -0.74 -34.35
N MET A 372 14.32 -1.39 -33.61
CA MET A 372 15.34 -0.71 -32.81
C MET A 372 16.39 0.00 -33.68
N ALA A 373 16.78 -0.57 -34.82
CA ALA A 373 17.69 0.11 -35.76
C ALA A 373 17.06 1.39 -36.33
N ARG A 374 15.77 1.38 -36.66
CA ARG A 374 15.03 2.57 -37.10
C ARG A 374 14.91 3.58 -35.97
N TRP A 375 14.50 3.13 -34.78
CA TRP A 375 14.46 3.99 -33.60
C TRP A 375 15.81 4.67 -33.35
N TYR A 376 16.92 3.94 -33.40
CA TYR A 376 18.27 4.49 -33.17
C TYR A 376 18.68 5.54 -34.22
N GLN A 377 18.24 5.39 -35.49
CA GLN A 377 18.51 6.38 -36.54
C GLN A 377 17.66 7.65 -36.40
N ASP A 378 16.47 7.53 -35.84
CA ASP A 378 15.53 8.64 -35.69
C ASP A 378 15.66 9.36 -34.34
N PHE A 379 16.06 8.67 -33.28
CA PHE A 379 16.18 9.21 -31.92
C PHE A 379 17.10 10.44 -31.80
N PRO A 380 18.30 10.50 -32.44
CA PRO A 380 19.15 11.69 -32.42
C PRO A 380 18.50 12.93 -33.07
N LYS A 381 17.46 12.76 -33.89
CA LYS A 381 16.71 13.87 -34.50
C LYS A 381 15.72 14.51 -33.51
N PHE A 382 15.41 13.83 -32.40
CA PHE A 382 14.44 14.29 -31.39
C PHE A 382 15.11 14.92 -30.15
N ARG A 383 16.39 14.60 -29.86
CA ARG A 383 17.22 15.31 -28.85
C ARG A 383 18.70 15.24 -29.23
N ASP A 384 19.43 16.30 -28.91
CA ASP A 384 20.87 16.44 -29.18
C ASP A 384 21.67 15.37 -28.40
N PHE A 385 22.09 14.31 -29.10
CA PHE A 385 22.80 13.15 -28.53
C PHE A 385 24.13 13.55 -27.85
N SER A 386 24.71 14.67 -28.27
CA SER A 386 25.93 15.27 -27.70
C SER A 386 25.73 15.80 -26.27
N SER A 387 24.53 16.26 -25.91
CA SER A 387 24.14 16.61 -24.53
C SER A 387 23.93 15.38 -23.65
N PHE A 388 23.66 14.21 -24.25
CA PHE A 388 23.28 12.97 -23.56
C PHE A 388 24.49 12.15 -23.10
N CYS A 389 25.57 12.12 -23.90
CA CYS A 389 26.84 11.46 -23.54
C CYS A 389 27.88 12.38 -22.88
N ALA A 390 27.77 13.71 -23.03
CA ALA A 390 28.76 14.65 -22.46
C ALA A 390 28.81 14.66 -20.91
N LEU A 391 27.85 14.02 -20.23
CA LEU A 391 27.90 13.85 -18.78
C LEU A 391 29.04 12.92 -18.32
N GLU A 392 29.63 12.11 -19.21
CA GLU A 392 30.73 11.20 -18.86
C GLU A 392 32.08 11.90 -18.68
N THR A 393 32.26 13.17 -19.12
CA THR A 393 33.59 13.78 -19.13
C THR A 393 33.93 14.60 -17.87
N GLU A 394 33.00 14.82 -16.93
CA GLU A 394 33.24 15.68 -15.75
C GLU A 394 33.00 15.03 -14.37
N ILE A 395 32.81 13.71 -14.27
CA ILE A 395 32.78 13.03 -12.96
C ILE A 395 34.07 12.22 -12.78
N SER A 396 35.19 12.93 -12.71
CA SER A 396 36.35 12.43 -12.00
C SER A 396 36.06 12.46 -10.49
N PHE A 397 36.26 11.33 -9.83
CA PHE A 397 36.30 11.16 -8.38
C PHE A 397 36.90 12.39 -7.68
N ASP A 398 36.05 13.21 -7.05
CA ASP A 398 36.44 13.80 -5.78
C ASP A 398 35.23 14.07 -4.91
N SER A 399 35.32 13.57 -3.69
CA SER A 399 34.34 13.80 -2.64
C SER A 399 34.51 15.23 -2.14
N SER A 400 33.38 15.91 -1.90
CA SER A 400 33.23 17.26 -1.33
C SER A 400 33.28 18.46 -2.30
N SER A 401 32.09 19.00 -2.61
CA SER A 401 31.77 20.42 -2.37
C SER A 401 30.36 20.75 -2.85
N HIS A 402 29.58 21.35 -1.94
CA HIS A 402 28.41 22.14 -2.30
C HIS A 402 28.88 23.40 -3.05
N ILE A 403 28.18 23.77 -4.14
CA ILE A 403 27.60 25.10 -4.44
C ILE A 403 27.39 25.27 -5.96
N ASN A 404 26.12 25.45 -6.32
CA ASN A 404 25.54 26.25 -7.41
C ASN A 404 26.35 26.45 -8.70
N SER A 405 25.93 25.74 -9.76
CA SER A 405 25.96 26.27 -11.13
C SER A 405 24.53 26.37 -11.68
N THR A 406 24.06 27.61 -11.80
CA THR A 406 22.84 27.98 -12.52
C THR A 406 23.10 27.92 -14.02
N GLY A 407 22.45 26.97 -14.70
CA GLY A 407 22.43 26.88 -16.17
C GLY A 407 21.69 25.63 -16.64
N ALA A 408 20.38 25.75 -16.85
CA ALA A 408 19.46 24.73 -17.38
C ALA A 408 19.41 23.41 -16.60
N VAL A 409 18.60 23.39 -15.53
CA VAL A 409 18.05 22.14 -14.98
C VAL A 409 17.18 21.51 -16.07
N GLN A 410 17.76 20.63 -16.89
CA GLN A 410 16.98 19.80 -17.81
C GLN A 410 16.03 18.97 -16.95
N LEU A 411 14.73 19.22 -17.09
CA LEU A 411 13.70 18.39 -16.49
C LEU A 411 13.93 16.96 -16.99
N LYS A 412 14.27 16.03 -16.09
CA LYS A 412 14.31 14.60 -16.40
C LYS A 412 12.89 14.20 -16.79
N THR A 413 12.67 13.88 -18.06
CA THR A 413 11.35 13.46 -18.56
C THR A 413 11.26 11.93 -18.55
N LYS A 414 10.05 11.38 -18.40
CA LYS A 414 9.78 9.93 -18.53
C LYS A 414 10.39 9.33 -19.81
N ASP A 415 10.37 10.10 -20.89
CA ASP A 415 10.98 9.70 -22.17
C ASP A 415 12.50 9.59 -22.13
N ASP A 416 13.21 10.29 -21.22
CA ASP A 416 14.67 10.14 -21.09
C ASP A 416 15.03 8.77 -20.54
N ALA A 417 14.35 8.34 -19.47
CA ALA A 417 14.57 7.04 -18.86
C ALA A 417 14.23 5.90 -19.85
N PHE A 418 13.05 5.96 -20.50
CA PHE A 418 12.68 4.99 -21.53
C PHE A 418 13.55 5.07 -22.78
N GLY A 419 14.09 6.23 -23.14
CA GLY A 419 15.02 6.39 -24.25
C GLY A 419 16.33 5.62 -24.01
N PHE A 420 16.88 5.68 -22.79
CA PHE A 420 18.04 4.85 -22.42
C PHE A 420 17.68 3.37 -22.33
N LEU A 421 16.47 3.02 -21.91
CA LEU A 421 16.02 1.62 -21.92
C LEU A 421 15.90 1.06 -23.36
N ASN A 422 15.45 1.87 -24.31
CA ASN A 422 15.46 1.52 -25.73
C ASN A 422 16.89 1.41 -26.29
N LEU A 423 17.81 2.28 -25.84
CA LEU A 423 19.24 2.18 -26.19
C LEU A 423 19.83 0.87 -25.67
N PHE A 424 19.50 0.50 -24.43
CA PHE A 424 19.88 -0.79 -23.86
C PHE A 424 19.40 -1.95 -24.75
N LEU A 425 18.13 -1.99 -25.13
CA LEU A 425 17.59 -3.04 -26.02
C LEU A 425 18.31 -3.07 -27.37
N TYR A 426 18.56 -1.91 -27.98
CA TYR A 426 19.32 -1.82 -29.22
C TYR A 426 20.73 -2.40 -29.06
N CYS A 427 21.47 -2.00 -28.03
CA CYS A 427 22.82 -2.48 -27.75
C CYS A 427 22.86 -4.00 -27.50
N MET A 428 21.86 -4.54 -26.80
CA MET A 428 21.70 -5.98 -26.59
C MET A 428 21.52 -6.72 -27.90
N LEU A 429 20.66 -6.22 -28.80
CA LEU A 429 20.46 -6.79 -30.14
C LEU A 429 21.72 -6.70 -31.01
N GLN A 430 22.52 -5.64 -30.85
CA GLN A 430 23.83 -5.51 -31.50
C GLN A 430 24.95 -6.33 -30.83
N LYS A 431 24.65 -7.06 -29.75
CA LYS A 431 25.61 -7.84 -28.95
C LYS A 431 26.74 -6.99 -28.33
N SER A 432 26.47 -5.71 -28.08
CA SER A 432 27.37 -4.84 -27.31
C SER A 432 26.99 -4.85 -25.84
N ALA A 433 27.56 -5.79 -25.08
CA ALA A 433 27.24 -5.95 -23.66
C ALA A 433 27.69 -4.74 -22.81
N VAL A 434 28.82 -4.12 -23.15
CA VAL A 434 29.35 -2.97 -22.39
C VAL A 434 28.45 -1.75 -22.55
N ASP A 435 28.05 -1.43 -23.78
CA ASP A 435 27.17 -0.28 -24.04
C ASP A 435 25.76 -0.54 -23.51
N ALA A 436 25.29 -1.79 -23.55
CA ALA A 436 24.04 -2.20 -22.93
C ALA A 436 24.06 -1.97 -21.40
N CYS A 437 25.13 -2.39 -20.71
CA CYS A 437 25.31 -2.12 -19.28
C CYS A 437 25.25 -0.62 -18.97
N CYS A 438 26.01 0.22 -19.70
CA CYS A 438 26.00 1.66 -19.47
C CYS A 438 24.61 2.28 -19.70
N ALA A 439 23.89 1.85 -20.75
CA ALA A 439 22.57 2.35 -21.06
C ALA A 439 21.53 1.98 -19.99
N ILE A 440 21.53 0.74 -19.49
CA ILE A 440 20.56 0.31 -18.48
C ILE A 440 20.84 0.94 -17.11
N ASP A 441 22.11 1.07 -16.71
CA ASP A 441 22.48 1.80 -15.49
C ASP A 441 22.02 3.27 -15.58
N LYS A 442 22.17 3.91 -16.75
CA LYS A 442 21.72 5.29 -16.95
C LYS A 442 20.19 5.42 -16.96
N SER A 443 19.47 4.45 -17.52
CA SER A 443 18.00 4.43 -17.49
C SER A 443 17.47 4.41 -16.04
N LEU A 444 18.11 3.62 -15.17
CA LEU A 444 17.77 3.51 -13.76
C LEU A 444 18.08 4.80 -12.98
N GLU A 445 19.19 5.47 -13.29
CA GLU A 445 19.55 6.76 -12.69
C GLU A 445 18.53 7.88 -13.04
N LEU A 446 17.93 7.79 -14.23
CA LEU A 446 16.97 8.79 -14.73
C LEU A 446 15.51 8.46 -14.39
N ALA A 447 15.21 7.24 -13.94
CA ALA A 447 13.87 6.81 -13.61
C ALA A 447 13.19 7.74 -12.58
N ALA A 448 11.97 8.19 -12.90
CA ALA A 448 11.13 8.90 -11.96
C ALA A 448 10.70 7.97 -10.80
N PRO A 449 10.38 8.51 -9.62
CA PRO A 449 9.92 7.71 -8.48
C PRO A 449 8.79 6.71 -8.80
N GLU A 450 7.83 7.11 -9.61
CA GLU A 450 6.63 6.33 -9.94
C GLU A 450 6.95 5.14 -10.85
N ASP A 451 7.96 5.30 -11.71
CA ASP A 451 8.41 4.26 -12.64
C ASP A 451 9.61 3.46 -12.12
N TYR A 452 10.22 3.86 -10.99
CA TYR A 452 11.48 3.30 -10.48
C TYR A 452 11.46 1.77 -10.35
N ASN A 453 10.36 1.20 -9.85
CA ASN A 453 10.23 -0.26 -9.72
C ASN A 453 10.32 -0.98 -11.07
N HIS A 454 9.74 -0.41 -12.14
CA HIS A 454 9.83 -0.98 -13.48
C HIS A 454 11.28 -1.01 -13.98
N PHE A 455 12.03 0.09 -13.85
CA PHE A 455 13.43 0.15 -14.26
C PHE A 455 14.34 -0.77 -13.41
N VAL A 456 14.05 -0.92 -12.11
CA VAL A 456 14.75 -1.90 -11.26
C VAL A 456 14.48 -3.33 -11.73
N MET A 457 13.25 -3.65 -12.11
CA MET A 457 12.89 -4.96 -12.66
C MET A 457 13.65 -5.25 -13.97
N GLU A 458 13.67 -4.31 -14.92
CA GLU A 458 14.43 -4.45 -16.17
C GLU A 458 15.93 -4.64 -15.91
N HIS A 459 16.50 -3.82 -15.02
CA HIS A 459 17.89 -3.95 -14.62
C HIS A 459 18.18 -5.32 -13.96
N ALA A 460 17.31 -5.78 -13.07
CA ALA A 460 17.45 -7.09 -12.43
C ALA A 460 17.36 -8.24 -13.45
N LEU A 461 16.44 -8.17 -14.42
CA LEU A 461 16.30 -9.15 -15.49
C LEU A 461 17.57 -9.25 -16.34
N PHE A 462 18.15 -8.10 -16.71
CA PHE A 462 19.40 -8.06 -17.45
C PHE A 462 20.56 -8.71 -16.66
N MET A 463 20.71 -8.36 -15.39
CA MET A 463 21.73 -8.97 -14.54
C MET A 463 21.52 -10.48 -14.37
N ALA A 464 20.27 -10.93 -14.27
CA ALA A 464 19.95 -12.35 -14.21
C ALA A 464 20.35 -13.08 -15.50
N SER A 465 19.96 -12.56 -16.66
CA SER A 465 20.21 -13.20 -17.96
C SER A 465 21.71 -13.33 -18.30
N THR A 466 22.50 -12.29 -18.08
CA THR A 466 23.97 -12.30 -18.32
C THR A 466 24.72 -13.32 -17.46
N ASN A 467 24.22 -13.58 -16.25
CA ASN A 467 24.81 -14.58 -15.36
C ASN A 467 24.28 -16.00 -15.65
N ILE A 468 23.03 -16.15 -16.09
CA ILE A 468 22.43 -17.45 -16.44
C ILE A 468 23.12 -18.10 -17.64
N GLU A 469 23.59 -17.31 -18.63
CA GLU A 469 24.39 -17.84 -19.74
C GLU A 469 25.68 -18.53 -19.27
N SER A 470 26.15 -18.22 -18.05
CA SER A 470 27.33 -18.82 -17.44
C SER A 470 27.04 -19.87 -16.36
N GLN A 471 25.84 -19.86 -15.74
CA GLN A 471 25.47 -20.71 -14.61
C GLN A 471 23.96 -21.09 -14.62
N LYS A 472 23.59 -22.30 -14.21
CA LYS A 472 22.18 -22.77 -14.20
C LYS A 472 21.23 -21.94 -13.32
N HIS A 473 21.73 -21.13 -12.38
CA HIS A 473 20.94 -20.29 -11.48
C HIS A 473 21.65 -18.97 -11.20
N PHE A 474 20.86 -17.91 -10.97
CA PHE A 474 21.39 -16.60 -10.57
C PHE A 474 21.97 -16.68 -9.13
N PRO A 475 23.28 -16.38 -8.92
CA PRO A 475 23.92 -16.55 -7.61
C PRO A 475 23.28 -15.69 -6.53
N LEU A 476 22.88 -16.31 -5.41
CA LEU A 476 22.19 -15.65 -4.30
C LEU A 476 23.02 -14.49 -3.72
N ARG A 477 24.34 -14.66 -3.62
CA ARG A 477 25.25 -13.60 -3.14
C ARG A 477 25.25 -12.36 -4.05
N THR A 478 25.21 -12.55 -5.37
CA THR A 478 25.14 -11.44 -6.33
C THR A 478 23.80 -10.73 -6.21
N LEU A 479 22.71 -11.49 -6.06
CA LEU A 479 21.38 -10.92 -5.84
C LEU A 479 21.29 -10.11 -4.55
N SER A 480 21.82 -10.60 -3.43
CA SER A 480 21.88 -9.84 -2.18
C SER A 480 22.61 -8.51 -2.36
N SER A 481 23.71 -8.50 -3.12
CA SER A 481 24.46 -7.26 -3.41
C SER A 481 23.66 -6.28 -4.27
N LEU A 482 22.89 -6.78 -5.24
CA LEU A 482 22.03 -5.95 -6.08
C LEU A 482 20.85 -5.38 -5.31
N ILE A 483 20.18 -6.19 -4.49
CA ILE A 483 19.08 -5.74 -3.63
C ILE A 483 19.57 -4.63 -2.70
N ASN A 484 20.72 -4.80 -2.05
CA ASN A 484 21.32 -3.73 -1.24
C ASN A 484 21.57 -2.46 -2.05
N ARG A 485 22.08 -2.58 -3.29
CA ARG A 485 22.31 -1.42 -4.17
C ARG A 485 21.00 -0.69 -4.47
N TYR A 486 19.91 -1.40 -4.75
CA TYR A 486 18.61 -0.78 -5.02
C TYR A 486 18.00 -0.12 -3.78
N LEU A 487 18.16 -0.74 -2.60
CA LEU A 487 17.62 -0.24 -1.33
C LEU A 487 18.35 1.00 -0.77
N VAL A 488 19.59 1.24 -1.21
CA VAL A 488 20.34 2.46 -0.85
C VAL A 488 19.76 3.70 -1.55
N ASP A 489 19.08 3.54 -2.68
CA ASP A 489 18.48 4.66 -3.40
C ASP A 489 17.23 5.18 -2.67
N PHE A 490 17.12 6.49 -2.48
CA PHE A 490 15.99 7.10 -1.77
C PHE A 490 14.63 6.83 -2.43
N ARG A 491 14.60 6.55 -3.74
CA ARG A 491 13.36 6.22 -4.46
C ARG A 491 12.81 4.85 -4.09
N SER A 492 13.67 3.94 -3.62
CA SER A 492 13.27 2.62 -3.11
C SER A 492 12.55 2.70 -1.77
N SER A 493 12.82 3.77 -1.02
CA SER A 493 12.38 4.00 0.35
C SER A 493 11.54 5.26 0.46
N LEU A 494 10.88 5.69 -0.63
CA LEU A 494 9.81 6.70 -0.57
C LEU A 494 8.72 6.14 0.34
N HIS A 495 8.89 6.40 1.64
CA HIS A 495 8.13 5.79 2.70
C HIS A 495 6.68 6.23 2.52
N LEU A 496 5.83 5.28 2.17
CA LEU A 496 4.41 5.43 2.40
C LEU A 496 4.26 5.51 3.92
N GLU A 497 4.01 6.71 4.42
CA GLU A 497 3.66 6.89 5.82
C GLU A 497 2.18 6.53 6.00
N PRO A 498 1.83 5.66 6.96
CA PRO A 498 0.45 5.38 7.25
C PRO A 498 -0.28 6.66 7.65
N LEU A 499 -1.49 6.83 7.13
CA LEU A 499 -2.46 7.83 7.54
C LEU A 499 -2.62 7.84 9.06
N SER A 500 -2.52 6.68 9.72
CA SER A 500 -2.63 6.53 11.17
C SER A 500 -1.42 7.04 11.98
N ARG A 501 -0.35 7.44 11.31
CA ARG A 501 0.89 7.96 11.91
C ARG A 501 1.13 9.44 11.62
N ARG A 502 0.32 10.06 10.75
CA ARG A 502 0.54 11.45 10.32
C ARG A 502 0.53 12.45 11.47
N PHE A 503 -0.30 12.24 12.50
CA PHE A 503 -0.31 13.10 13.69
C PHE A 503 1.07 13.22 14.38
N ILE A 504 1.97 12.24 14.23
CA ILE A 504 3.31 12.26 14.86
C ILE A 504 4.15 13.43 14.32
N ARG A 505 3.88 13.92 13.11
CA ARG A 505 4.53 15.11 12.54
C ARG A 505 4.16 16.41 13.26
N THR A 506 3.06 16.40 14.01
CA THR A 506 2.62 17.56 14.79
C THR A 506 3.37 17.72 16.11
N ILE A 507 4.07 16.67 16.56
CA ILE A 507 4.86 16.66 17.78
C ILE A 507 6.17 17.43 17.54
N LYS A 508 6.34 18.57 18.22
CA LYS A 508 7.52 19.42 18.05
C LYS A 508 8.78 18.87 18.73
N ASN A 509 8.61 18.22 19.87
CA ASN A 509 9.71 17.67 20.65
C ASN A 509 10.17 16.30 20.07
N PRO A 510 11.41 16.18 19.57
CA PRO A 510 11.89 14.94 18.94
C PRO A 510 12.00 13.77 19.92
N ARG A 511 12.24 14.04 21.21
CA ARG A 511 12.27 12.99 22.25
C ARG A 511 10.87 12.40 22.46
N ILE A 512 9.85 13.26 22.60
CA ILE A 512 8.45 12.81 22.71
C ILE A 512 8.06 12.03 21.45
N GLN A 513 8.45 12.52 20.27
CA GLN A 513 8.19 11.84 19.01
C GLN A 513 8.78 10.42 18.99
N GLN A 514 10.02 10.25 19.45
CA GLN A 514 10.66 8.95 19.57
C GLN A 514 9.95 8.04 20.57
N MET A 515 9.58 8.54 21.76
CA MET A 515 8.88 7.75 22.78
C MET A 515 7.48 7.32 22.30
N VAL A 516 6.76 8.19 21.60
CA VAL A 516 5.46 7.85 20.98
C VAL A 516 5.65 6.78 19.91
N ASN A 517 6.66 6.91 19.04
CA ASN A 517 6.99 5.87 18.06
C ASN A 517 7.31 4.52 18.73
N ASN A 518 8.04 4.52 19.85
CA ASN A 518 8.35 3.30 20.59
C ASN A 518 7.11 2.60 21.16
N ILE A 519 6.14 3.36 21.70
CA ILE A 519 4.87 2.82 22.21
C ILE A 519 4.04 2.20 21.08
N LEU A 520 4.01 2.88 19.94
CA LEU A 520 3.20 2.52 18.79
C LEU A 520 3.79 1.38 17.96
N GLY A 521 5.10 1.16 18.05
CA GLY A 521 5.84 0.19 17.28
C GLY A 521 6.22 0.68 15.87
N PRO A 522 7.20 0.03 15.22
CA PRO A 522 7.65 0.39 13.88
C PRO A 522 6.56 0.14 12.83
N VAL A 523 6.52 0.99 11.81
CA VAL A 523 5.71 0.76 10.62
C VAL A 523 6.42 -0.23 9.71
N SER A 524 5.66 -1.14 9.09
CA SER A 524 6.17 -2.10 8.12
C SER A 524 6.74 -1.41 6.89
N MET A 525 7.94 -1.82 6.49
CA MET A 525 8.50 -1.44 5.19
C MET A 525 7.79 -2.21 4.07
N THR A 526 7.57 -1.55 2.94
CA THR A 526 6.99 -2.20 1.76
C THR A 526 7.96 -3.24 1.19
N SER A 527 7.50 -4.47 1.02
CA SER A 527 8.27 -5.55 0.38
C SER A 527 8.13 -5.58 -1.14
N THR A 528 7.38 -4.65 -1.74
CA THR A 528 7.00 -4.65 -3.16
C THR A 528 8.19 -4.67 -4.10
N LEU A 529 9.21 -3.82 -3.87
CA LEU A 529 10.42 -3.77 -4.69
C LEU A 529 11.20 -5.08 -4.64
N ILE A 530 11.45 -5.58 -3.42
CA ILE A 530 12.19 -6.83 -3.21
C ILE A 530 11.44 -7.98 -3.89
N ASN A 531 10.13 -8.11 -3.64
CA ASN A 531 9.33 -9.18 -4.23
C ASN A 531 9.25 -9.06 -5.76
N SER A 532 9.24 -7.85 -6.31
CA SER A 532 9.28 -7.62 -7.77
C SER A 532 10.59 -8.10 -8.37
N VAL A 533 11.73 -7.75 -7.76
CA VAL A 533 13.06 -8.23 -8.17
C VAL A 533 13.16 -9.76 -8.08
N LEU A 534 12.72 -10.34 -6.96
CA LEU A 534 12.72 -11.79 -6.75
C LEU A 534 11.83 -12.50 -7.79
N LYS A 535 10.67 -11.93 -8.11
CA LYS A 535 9.74 -12.47 -9.10
C LYS A 535 10.31 -12.47 -10.50
N VAL A 536 11.05 -11.44 -10.88
CA VAL A 536 11.74 -11.38 -12.17
C VAL A 536 12.87 -12.42 -12.25
N CYS A 537 13.63 -12.59 -11.17
CA CYS A 537 14.76 -13.53 -11.14
C CYS A 537 14.35 -15.01 -11.03
N TYR A 538 13.30 -15.31 -10.26
CA TYR A 538 12.94 -16.70 -9.89
C TYR A 538 11.49 -17.08 -10.21
N GLY A 539 10.68 -16.16 -10.71
CA GLY A 539 9.27 -16.38 -10.97
C GLY A 539 8.39 -16.22 -9.72
N PRO A 540 7.12 -16.66 -9.78
CA PRO A 540 6.12 -16.38 -8.75
C PRO A 540 6.41 -17.03 -7.39
N SER A 541 7.35 -17.97 -7.30
CA SER A 541 7.80 -18.57 -6.04
C SER A 541 8.69 -17.63 -5.21
N LEU A 542 9.17 -16.51 -5.78
CA LEU A 542 10.15 -15.57 -5.18
C LEU A 542 11.52 -16.19 -4.84
N LEU A 543 11.66 -17.50 -5.00
CA LEU A 543 12.81 -18.29 -4.60
C LEU A 543 13.12 -19.33 -5.68
N PRO A 544 14.40 -19.75 -5.82
CA PRO A 544 14.79 -20.83 -6.71
C PRO A 544 14.01 -22.12 -6.42
N GLU A 545 13.58 -22.83 -7.48
CA GLU A 545 12.84 -24.10 -7.33
C GLU A 545 13.68 -25.22 -6.69
N ASN A 546 15.00 -25.21 -6.90
CA ASN A 546 15.94 -26.18 -6.35
C ASN A 546 17.10 -25.46 -5.67
N PHE A 547 17.22 -25.62 -4.36
CA PHE A 547 18.41 -25.17 -3.62
C PHE A 547 19.49 -26.25 -3.70
N ASN A 548 20.62 -25.93 -4.33
CA ASN A 548 21.79 -26.81 -4.35
C ASN A 548 22.42 -26.92 -2.95
N ASP A 549 22.35 -25.85 -2.15
CA ASP A 549 22.74 -25.81 -0.74
C ASP A 549 21.63 -25.17 0.10
N ILE A 550 21.06 -25.96 1.02
CA ILE A 550 20.00 -25.53 1.95
C ILE A 550 20.53 -24.43 2.90
N LYS A 551 21.82 -24.43 3.23
CA LYS A 551 22.40 -23.40 4.12
C LYS A 551 22.44 -22.04 3.43
N GLU A 552 22.86 -22.00 2.17
CA GLU A 552 22.88 -20.76 1.39
C GLU A 552 21.47 -20.20 1.21
N ALA A 553 20.49 -21.08 0.99
CA ALA A 553 19.07 -20.73 0.95
C ALA A 553 18.59 -20.06 2.25
N PHE A 554 18.91 -20.66 3.39
CA PHE A 554 18.52 -20.10 4.70
C PHE A 554 19.20 -18.77 4.97
N SER A 555 20.50 -18.65 4.74
CA SER A 555 21.20 -17.37 4.92
C SER A 555 20.65 -16.28 4.00
N PHE A 556 20.24 -16.63 2.78
CA PHE A 556 19.60 -15.68 1.87
C PHE A 556 18.22 -15.24 2.36
N VAL A 557 17.37 -16.18 2.81
CA VAL A 557 16.05 -15.85 3.36
C VAL A 557 16.19 -15.03 4.65
N GLU A 558 17.10 -15.40 5.55
CA GLU A 558 17.36 -14.65 6.77
C GLU A 558 17.81 -13.22 6.46
N PHE A 559 18.71 -13.03 5.49
CA PHE A 559 19.10 -11.71 5.00
C PHE A 559 17.91 -10.88 4.51
N LEU A 560 17.02 -11.45 3.68
CA LEU A 560 15.85 -10.73 3.17
C LEU A 560 14.84 -10.38 4.27
N MET A 561 14.67 -11.27 5.24
CA MET A 561 13.77 -11.09 6.38
C MET A 561 14.37 -10.17 7.45
N GLU A 562 15.69 -10.02 7.51
CA GLU A 562 16.36 -8.98 8.32
C GLU A 562 16.08 -7.59 7.75
N ILE A 563 16.05 -7.45 6.42
CA ILE A 563 15.70 -6.19 5.74
C ILE A 563 14.20 -5.90 5.82
N THR A 564 13.36 -6.89 5.53
CA THR A 564 11.89 -6.77 5.49
C THR A 564 11.23 -7.85 6.34
N PRO A 565 11.22 -7.70 7.68
CA PRO A 565 10.71 -8.74 8.59
C PRO A 565 9.21 -9.04 8.38
N THR A 566 8.46 -8.09 7.83
CA THR A 566 7.02 -8.19 7.58
C THR A 566 6.67 -8.72 6.20
N ASN A 567 7.65 -9.27 5.46
CA ASN A 567 7.43 -9.82 4.11
C ASN A 567 6.77 -11.20 4.17
N TYR A 568 5.46 -11.20 4.47
CA TYR A 568 4.67 -12.43 4.58
C TYR A 568 4.52 -13.17 3.24
N GLU A 569 4.60 -12.49 2.09
CA GLU A 569 4.57 -13.14 0.76
C GLU A 569 5.81 -14.03 0.56
N LEU A 570 6.98 -13.53 0.92
CA LEU A 570 8.21 -14.32 0.92
C LEU A 570 8.11 -15.46 1.94
N ALA A 571 7.66 -15.18 3.16
CA ALA A 571 7.56 -16.20 4.20
C ALA A 571 6.56 -17.33 3.84
N LEU A 572 5.44 -17.01 3.18
CA LEU A 572 4.50 -17.99 2.62
C LEU A 572 5.18 -18.86 1.57
N SER A 573 5.96 -18.25 0.68
CA SER A 573 6.70 -18.95 -0.37
C SER A 573 7.77 -19.89 0.22
N VAL A 574 8.52 -19.41 1.22
CA VAL A 574 9.49 -20.21 1.99
C VAL A 574 8.79 -21.42 2.61
N TYR A 575 7.66 -21.22 3.30
CA TYR A 575 6.93 -22.31 3.93
C TYR A 575 6.48 -23.35 2.90
N ARG A 576 5.92 -22.92 1.76
CA ARG A 576 5.46 -23.82 0.70
C ARG A 576 6.59 -24.73 0.21
N ILE A 577 7.78 -24.18 -0.02
CA ILE A 577 8.95 -24.95 -0.45
C ILE A 577 9.40 -25.91 0.67
N CYS A 578 9.45 -25.43 1.92
CA CYS A 578 9.86 -26.20 3.09
C CYS A 578 8.83 -27.21 3.60
N SER A 579 7.58 -27.17 3.11
CA SER A 579 6.47 -27.99 3.62
C SER A 579 6.70 -29.50 3.50
N ARG A 580 7.56 -29.92 2.56
CA ARG A 580 7.96 -31.31 2.30
C ARG A 580 9.31 -31.68 2.93
N SER A 581 9.93 -30.77 3.68
CA SER A 581 11.23 -30.96 4.33
C SER A 581 11.09 -31.54 5.74
N PHE A 582 12.22 -31.73 6.44
CA PHE A 582 12.25 -32.17 7.83
C PHE A 582 11.46 -31.26 8.78
N ASN A 583 10.92 -31.81 9.86
CA ASN A 583 10.08 -31.09 10.83
C ASN A 583 10.75 -29.83 11.41
N SER A 584 12.07 -29.82 11.60
CA SER A 584 12.80 -28.64 12.07
C SER A 584 12.79 -27.48 11.07
N VAL A 585 12.92 -27.77 9.78
CA VAL A 585 12.87 -26.78 8.69
C VAL A 585 11.46 -26.22 8.53
N LYS A 586 10.46 -27.09 8.62
CA LYS A 586 9.04 -26.70 8.60
C LYS A 586 8.69 -25.81 9.80
N PHE A 587 9.23 -26.11 10.98
CA PHE A 587 9.06 -25.30 12.19
C PHE A 587 9.69 -23.91 12.05
N TRP A 588 10.93 -23.83 11.52
CA TRP A 588 11.60 -22.56 11.23
C TRP A 588 10.79 -21.71 10.24
N ALA A 589 10.38 -22.29 9.11
CA ALA A 589 9.57 -21.58 8.12
C ALA A 589 8.21 -21.15 8.68
N GLY A 590 7.59 -21.98 9.52
CA GLY A 590 6.33 -21.64 10.21
C GLY A 590 6.50 -20.48 11.18
N THR A 591 7.61 -20.44 11.92
CA THR A 591 7.93 -19.34 12.84
C THR A 591 8.17 -18.05 12.06
N LEU A 592 8.88 -18.12 10.93
CA LEU A 592 9.12 -16.99 10.05
C LEU A 592 7.80 -16.40 9.52
N LEU A 593 6.90 -17.25 9.04
CA LEU A 593 5.58 -16.87 8.55
C LEU A 593 4.75 -16.19 9.65
N ILE A 594 4.62 -16.83 10.81
CA ILE A 594 3.84 -16.27 11.93
C ILE A 594 4.39 -14.91 12.36
N ASN A 595 5.71 -14.79 12.51
CA ASN A 595 6.35 -13.54 12.92
C ASN A 595 6.15 -12.43 11.87
N SER A 596 6.29 -12.74 10.59
CA SER A 596 6.11 -11.75 9.52
C SER A 596 4.69 -11.16 9.48
N ILE A 597 3.69 -11.97 9.79
CA ILE A 597 2.29 -11.55 9.87
C ILE A 597 2.04 -10.74 11.15
N PHE A 598 2.53 -11.22 12.30
CA PHE A 598 2.29 -10.59 13.60
C PHE A 598 2.97 -9.22 13.74
N GLN A 599 4.10 -9.03 13.06
CA GLN A 599 4.85 -7.77 13.08
C GLN A 599 4.34 -6.75 12.04
N SER A 600 3.37 -7.12 11.21
CA SER A 600 2.80 -6.22 10.21
C SER A 600 2.02 -5.08 10.88
N ALA A 601 2.40 -3.84 10.57
CA ALA A 601 1.75 -2.62 11.00
C ALA A 601 1.74 -1.61 9.81
N PRO A 602 0.58 -1.31 9.21
CA PRO A 602 -0.77 -1.82 9.48
C PRO A 602 -0.91 -3.35 9.41
N ALA A 603 -1.98 -3.87 10.01
CA ALA A 603 -2.21 -5.31 10.11
C ALA A 603 -2.25 -5.96 8.71
N ALA A 604 -1.62 -7.12 8.57
CA ALA A 604 -1.64 -7.86 7.31
C ALA A 604 -3.09 -8.22 6.92
N PRO A 605 -3.49 -8.11 5.65
CA PRO A 605 -4.86 -8.35 5.20
C PRO A 605 -5.45 -9.71 5.62
N GLU A 606 -6.78 -9.78 5.82
CA GLU A 606 -7.50 -11.00 6.27
C GLU A 606 -7.13 -12.26 5.46
N HIS A 607 -7.06 -12.14 4.13
CA HIS A 607 -6.75 -13.29 3.27
C HIS A 607 -5.35 -13.87 3.52
N VAL A 608 -4.38 -13.06 3.97
CA VAL A 608 -3.04 -13.53 4.35
C VAL A 608 -3.13 -14.41 5.60
N TRP A 609 -3.95 -14.01 6.57
CA TRP A 609 -4.21 -14.81 7.78
C TRP A 609 -4.90 -16.13 7.45
N LEU A 610 -5.88 -16.10 6.53
CA LEU A 610 -6.58 -17.30 6.07
C LEU A 610 -5.64 -18.26 5.31
N GLU A 611 -4.81 -17.73 4.40
CA GLU A 611 -3.85 -18.51 3.64
C GLU A 611 -2.77 -19.13 4.56
N ALA A 612 -2.25 -18.34 5.50
CA ALA A 612 -1.31 -18.84 6.50
C ALA A 612 -1.94 -19.89 7.42
N ALA A 613 -3.18 -19.68 7.88
CA ALA A 613 -3.91 -20.67 8.67
C ALA A 613 -4.01 -22.01 7.93
N GLU A 614 -4.35 -21.98 6.65
CA GLU A 614 -4.49 -23.19 5.84
C GLU A 614 -3.17 -23.93 5.66
N VAL A 615 -2.11 -23.19 5.36
CA VAL A 615 -0.77 -23.77 5.16
C VAL A 615 -0.19 -24.33 6.47
N LEU A 616 -0.43 -23.63 7.60
CA LEU A 616 0.03 -24.03 8.93
C LEU A 616 -0.74 -25.23 9.53
N LYS A 617 -1.96 -25.55 9.06
CA LYS A 617 -2.68 -26.79 9.46
C LYS A 617 -1.86 -28.04 9.18
N THR A 618 -0.97 -28.01 8.20
CA THR A 618 -0.09 -29.14 7.88
C THR A 618 1.02 -29.33 8.93
N SER A 619 1.22 -28.38 9.85
CA SER A 619 2.17 -28.46 10.96
C SER A 619 1.66 -29.43 12.04
N GLU A 620 2.56 -30.23 12.61
CA GLU A 620 2.23 -31.17 13.70
C GLU A 620 1.91 -30.45 15.04
N SER A 621 2.16 -29.13 15.15
CA SER A 621 1.94 -28.39 16.39
C SER A 621 0.53 -27.78 16.48
N LEU A 622 -0.37 -28.49 17.15
CA LEU A 622 -1.71 -27.98 17.44
C LEU A 622 -1.66 -26.68 18.27
N GLU A 623 -0.79 -26.59 19.27
CA GLU A 623 -0.71 -25.41 20.15
C GLU A 623 -0.35 -24.13 19.38
N ILE A 624 0.60 -24.20 18.44
CA ILE A 624 0.98 -23.04 17.62
C ILE A 624 -0.17 -22.63 16.73
N ASN A 625 -0.86 -23.58 16.10
CA ASN A 625 -2.04 -23.31 15.29
C ASN A 625 -3.16 -22.66 16.11
N LEU A 626 -3.38 -23.10 17.35
CA LEU A 626 -4.35 -22.52 18.27
C LEU A 626 -4.01 -21.07 18.62
N ARG A 627 -2.74 -20.79 18.99
CA ARG A 627 -2.28 -19.43 19.29
C ARG A 627 -2.39 -18.52 18.06
N PHE A 628 -2.06 -19.04 16.88
CA PHE A 628 -2.20 -18.31 15.63
C PHE A 628 -3.65 -17.91 15.37
N HIS A 629 -4.61 -18.85 15.47
CA HIS A 629 -6.03 -18.55 15.26
C HIS A 629 -6.57 -17.57 16.32
N LYS A 630 -6.17 -17.71 17.60
CA LYS A 630 -6.53 -16.75 18.66
C LYS A 630 -6.04 -15.34 18.34
N GLN A 631 -4.84 -15.20 17.80
CA GLN A 631 -4.33 -13.91 17.35
C GLN A 631 -5.11 -13.40 16.12
N ALA A 632 -5.35 -14.28 15.14
CA ALA A 632 -6.06 -13.92 13.90
C ALA A 632 -7.47 -13.37 14.18
N ILE A 633 -8.26 -14.01 15.04
CA ILE A 633 -9.59 -13.54 15.46
C ILE A 633 -9.51 -12.31 16.39
N SER A 634 -8.37 -12.04 17.03
CA SER A 634 -8.18 -10.78 17.75
C SER A 634 -7.97 -9.60 16.80
N VAL A 635 -7.32 -9.83 15.65
CA VAL A 635 -7.09 -8.81 14.61
C VAL A 635 -8.33 -8.63 13.73
N TYR A 636 -8.94 -9.74 13.31
CA TYR A 636 -10.15 -9.79 12.48
C TYR A 636 -11.31 -10.46 13.21
N PRO A 637 -11.86 -9.82 14.26
CA PRO A 637 -12.89 -10.41 15.11
C PRO A 637 -14.22 -10.67 14.42
N PHE A 638 -14.42 -10.11 13.22
CA PHE A 638 -15.65 -10.24 12.45
C PHE A 638 -15.51 -11.08 11.18
N SER A 639 -14.35 -11.71 10.97
CA SER A 639 -14.14 -12.62 9.84
C SER A 639 -14.85 -13.95 10.08
N VAL A 640 -15.93 -14.18 9.34
CA VAL A 640 -16.67 -15.45 9.38
C VAL A 640 -15.73 -16.62 9.04
N LYS A 641 -14.86 -16.44 8.03
CA LYS A 641 -13.94 -17.46 7.55
C LYS A 641 -12.87 -17.84 8.58
N LEU A 642 -12.33 -16.86 9.32
CA LEU A 642 -11.32 -17.14 10.36
C LEU A 642 -11.95 -17.87 11.56
N TRP A 643 -13.15 -17.46 11.97
CA TRP A 643 -13.90 -18.18 13.01
C TRP A 643 -14.22 -19.61 12.60
N GLN A 644 -14.65 -19.83 11.35
CA GLN A 644 -14.85 -21.16 10.80
C GLN A 644 -13.55 -21.99 10.79
N SER A 645 -12.44 -21.42 10.30
CA SER A 645 -11.15 -22.10 10.33
C SER A 645 -10.73 -22.49 11.76
N TYR A 646 -11.00 -21.61 12.73
CA TYR A 646 -10.69 -21.85 14.13
C TYR A 646 -11.56 -22.96 14.74
N ALA A 647 -12.87 -22.95 14.49
CA ALA A 647 -13.79 -24.00 14.94
C ALA A 647 -13.47 -25.36 14.31
N ASN A 648 -13.10 -25.39 13.02
CA ASN A 648 -12.71 -26.62 12.33
C ASN A 648 -11.42 -27.22 12.91
N LEU A 649 -10.49 -26.39 13.39
CA LEU A 649 -9.28 -26.86 14.06
C LEU A 649 -9.58 -27.54 15.42
N TYR A 650 -10.64 -27.12 16.13
CA TYR A 650 -11.08 -27.74 17.38
C TYR A 650 -12.02 -28.93 17.20
N SER A 651 -12.76 -28.99 16.07
CA SER A 651 -13.64 -30.11 15.74
C SER A 651 -12.88 -31.44 15.65
N SER A 652 -11.60 -31.39 15.27
CA SER A 652 -10.69 -32.53 15.27
C SER A 652 -10.11 -32.86 16.66
N ALA A 653 -10.28 -31.97 17.65
CA ALA A 653 -9.70 -32.05 19.00
C ALA A 653 -10.73 -32.23 20.14
N GLY A 654 -12.04 -31.98 19.92
CA GLY A 654 -13.14 -32.43 20.78
C GLY A 654 -14.02 -31.38 21.46
N GLU A 655 -13.77 -30.07 21.34
CA GLU A 655 -14.53 -29.01 22.03
C GLU A 655 -14.74 -27.77 21.14
N THR A 656 -15.88 -27.67 20.45
CA THR A 656 -16.22 -26.55 19.55
C THR A 656 -17.20 -25.54 20.13
N SER A 657 -17.89 -25.87 21.24
CA SER A 657 -18.98 -25.06 21.80
C SER A 657 -18.52 -23.69 22.28
N GLU A 658 -17.38 -23.61 22.98
CA GLU A 658 -16.86 -22.33 23.50
C GLU A 658 -16.50 -21.34 22.37
N ILE A 659 -16.04 -21.84 21.23
CA ILE A 659 -15.67 -21.01 20.07
C ILE A 659 -16.93 -20.49 19.38
N ILE A 660 -17.95 -21.34 19.27
CA ILE A 660 -19.24 -20.96 18.70
C ILE A 660 -19.90 -19.89 19.60
N GLU A 661 -19.89 -20.08 20.91
CA GLU A 661 -20.39 -19.09 21.87
C GLU A 661 -19.62 -17.76 21.76
N ALA A 662 -18.29 -17.80 21.72
CA ALA A 662 -17.47 -16.59 21.57
C ALA A 662 -17.70 -15.85 20.24
N ALA A 663 -17.96 -16.58 19.15
CA ALA A 663 -18.33 -15.98 17.86
C ALA A 663 -19.74 -15.35 17.93
N GLN A 664 -20.69 -16.01 18.58
CA GLN A 664 -22.05 -15.49 18.77
C GLN A 664 -22.07 -14.21 19.62
N GLU A 665 -21.21 -14.11 20.65
CA GLU A 665 -21.04 -12.87 21.43
C GLU A 665 -20.61 -11.67 20.57
N ARG A 666 -19.97 -11.91 19.42
CA ARG A 666 -19.61 -10.88 18.44
C ARG A 666 -20.68 -10.63 17.37
N GLY A 667 -21.76 -11.42 17.38
CA GLY A 667 -22.83 -11.37 16.39
C GLY A 667 -22.53 -12.20 15.12
N ILE A 668 -21.71 -13.25 15.22
CA ILE A 668 -21.35 -14.12 14.11
C ILE A 668 -22.04 -15.48 14.28
N ASP A 669 -22.84 -15.85 13.28
CA ASP A 669 -23.50 -17.16 13.27
C ASP A 669 -22.69 -18.18 12.46
N LEU A 670 -22.12 -19.16 13.17
CA LEU A 670 -21.38 -20.28 12.57
C LEU A 670 -22.27 -21.51 12.30
N ASN A 671 -23.49 -21.56 12.84
CA ASN A 671 -24.36 -22.75 12.77
C ASN A 671 -24.91 -23.00 11.37
N SER A 672 -25.01 -21.97 10.55
CA SER A 672 -25.45 -22.07 9.15
C SER A 672 -24.44 -22.80 8.25
N PHE A 673 -23.18 -22.97 8.70
CA PHE A 673 -22.08 -23.53 7.90
C PHE A 673 -21.55 -24.89 8.42
N LEU A 674 -21.90 -25.28 9.64
CA LEU A 674 -21.49 -26.54 10.26
C LEU A 674 -22.49 -27.70 10.06
N ASN A 675 -23.55 -27.47 9.27
CA ASN A 675 -24.58 -28.47 8.91
C ASN A 675 -24.36 -29.09 7.53
#